data_AF-A0A151F8R0-F1
#
_entry.id   AF-A0A151F8R0-F1
#
_cell.length_a   1.000
_cell.length_b   1.000
_cell.length_c   1.000
_cell.angle_alpha   90.00
_cell.angle_beta   90.00
_cell.angle_gamma   90.00
#
_symmetry.space_group_name_H-M   'P 1'
#
loop_
_entity.id
_entity.type
_entity.pdbx_description
1 polymer ?
#
loop_
_entity_poly.entity_id
_entity_poly.type
_entity_poly.pdbx_seq_one_letter_code
_entity_poly.pdbx_strand_id
1 'polypeptide(L)'
;MEYIALALEHDKSHLLKKARLKISEWLDFRNRGSNVIATIYLEFFDSRKSQELDHIYMIIPKSDFRCINLPTKADIEEENEILKNKELSRKIDMKSRFIPPISVKKVHIEKQSEENVLIRIDLKEFRINNTKMNRFQFRFHIQDSFRKKSELSSFLSSSWDWIYEAPIHPLVIDRNEFNEIVQISVDLELWVMIEPAMYNFVSDLNIRSTRPFDRFIILPDDIADRLERDFVIPKALCIRWFFPEFSEYGLGAEIIVSKKRSAMEREKKYVSKINSDENYFLLYVNQILNDTRIACVDLNYIADRLSRPEFSRFLEILSELTYYRNDDALSKLKVFVEILEELQELKYGKYYFHMYRLLNQMRACKEVQDIIKPNIKKWLEEFIDKSEFTSKAVIVLFKELRHLIEVIEQFYYYYIPEEKYLQKRDILTKIAKLRNIAENKLVEPESYLMAEEILNKWELLVEKEFKQFVGSQRLNVELKTKKLLDSRRIHLIFGIANIGEVPLINLIARLLPSDQYEVFEQEKKETTKRIRLTKSNDQKSRIFSPEFVISPKTFPHVNVQLKVESLTEERKKSTEIFDIEVELFHESIKFEEIQNPYIVGNPIKTKSMFYGRKDIFNQISGIIIGVLINPAIIYGQYRIGKTSVLYQLMNKLKGEYVPVLAITQRLESGDSGLLRFWSAQISNVIKDGGKKVPKIPDYDRIPDPYRGFQEFLDMIMEEIGEKKIIFMIDEYDLIDDLIQCKNISEELFHLLDWMIKHDRIEPIMAGRLPMENLKTEEWKKIARPFVQIRLGPLSEDDAKELITKPVEGYIKYDDSAVEKILRLTNCHPYLVQLCCHVLVNYHNSRRKCVLGYSDVENCIPDMIELGSPGLEAMILADTTSREQIVLRVVSTALKGQTSISEQQLVVRIREYNPQIEDRDIKEAISNLERKEIIRSVTEEIRRFKFVCDMFRYWIDTRMEPPGRELLFDKRLAKNHSRMIS
;
A
#
# COMPACT_ATOMS: atom_id res chain seq x y z
N MET A 1 5.00 -12.68 40.44
CA MET A 1 5.83 -11.52 40.05
C MET A 1 4.86 -10.50 39.53
N GLU A 2 4.78 -9.33 40.15
CA GLU A 2 3.63 -8.43 39.95
C GLU A 2 3.87 -7.47 38.77
N TYR A 3 5.14 -7.13 38.47
CA TYR A 3 5.48 -6.16 37.41
C TYR A 3 6.79 -6.49 36.67
N ILE A 4 6.76 -6.52 35.34
CA ILE A 4 7.94 -6.62 34.47
C ILE A 4 7.76 -5.71 33.26
N ALA A 5 8.76 -4.86 32.98
CA ALA A 5 8.82 -4.09 31.74
C ALA A 5 10.12 -4.38 30.97
N LEU A 6 10.03 -4.42 29.65
CA LEU A 6 11.19 -4.46 28.75
C LEU A 6 11.43 -3.06 28.18
N ALA A 7 12.69 -2.67 28.10
CA ALA A 7 13.10 -1.38 27.59
C ALA A 7 14.31 -1.48 26.65
N LEU A 8 14.41 -0.54 25.71
CA LEU A 8 15.59 -0.31 24.87
C LEU A 8 16.11 1.11 25.06
N GLU A 9 17.36 1.35 24.66
CA GLU A 9 17.90 2.70 24.52
C GLU A 9 17.00 3.56 23.60
N HIS A 10 16.89 4.85 23.92
CA HIS A 10 15.94 5.77 23.30
C HIS A 10 16.09 5.89 21.77
N ASP A 11 17.33 5.78 21.26
CA ASP A 11 17.68 5.81 19.85
C ASP A 11 17.36 4.50 19.11
N LYS A 12 17.21 3.38 19.84
CA LYS A 12 16.85 2.05 19.32
C LYS A 12 15.35 1.75 19.39
N SER A 13 14.56 2.64 20.01
CA SER A 13 13.09 2.53 20.14
C SER A 13 12.34 2.28 18.82
N HIS A 14 12.85 2.84 17.70
CA HIS A 14 12.27 2.70 16.37
C HIS A 14 12.38 1.29 15.74
N LEU A 15 13.14 0.37 16.36
CA LEU A 15 13.34 -1.00 15.88
C LEU A 15 12.15 -1.93 16.17
N LEU A 16 11.13 -1.48 16.90
CA LEU A 16 10.12 -2.34 17.51
C LEU A 16 8.71 -1.99 17.01
N LYS A 17 8.16 -2.85 16.15
CA LYS A 17 6.72 -2.79 15.80
C LYS A 17 5.86 -3.75 16.62
N LYS A 18 6.37 -4.92 17.05
CA LYS A 18 5.66 -5.92 17.88
C LYS A 18 6.65 -6.82 18.62
N ALA A 19 6.75 -6.72 19.94
CA ALA A 19 7.51 -7.66 20.78
C ALA A 19 6.52 -8.56 21.56
N ARG A 20 6.91 -9.79 21.95
CA ARG A 20 6.02 -10.70 22.70
C ARG A 20 6.69 -11.27 23.96
N LEU A 21 6.35 -10.79 25.14
CA LEU A 21 6.81 -11.37 26.39
C LEU A 21 6.03 -12.67 26.69
N LYS A 22 6.72 -13.79 26.94
CA LYS A 22 6.07 -15.00 27.47
C LYS A 22 6.55 -15.26 28.89
N ILE A 23 5.62 -15.53 29.78
CA ILE A 23 5.92 -15.91 31.16
C ILE A 23 5.35 -17.31 31.34
N SER A 24 6.09 -18.20 31.99
CA SER A 24 5.63 -19.54 32.27
C SER A 24 5.83 -19.83 33.75
N GLU A 25 4.72 -20.00 34.45
CA GLU A 25 4.68 -20.31 35.87
C GLU A 25 4.24 -21.76 36.06
N TRP A 26 4.99 -22.48 36.86
CA TRP A 26 4.74 -23.89 37.15
C TRP A 26 4.33 -24.04 38.61
N LEU A 27 3.13 -24.58 38.85
CA LEU A 27 2.60 -24.83 40.17
C LEU A 27 2.93 -26.26 40.58
N ASP A 28 3.89 -26.40 41.49
CA ASP A 28 4.25 -27.67 42.13
C ASP A 28 4.43 -27.49 43.64
N PHE A 29 3.60 -28.20 44.40
CA PHE A 29 3.59 -28.18 45.87
C PHE A 29 4.56 -29.18 46.52
N ARG A 30 5.16 -30.10 45.75
CA ARG A 30 6.14 -31.08 46.23
C ARG A 30 7.54 -30.50 46.30
N ASN A 31 7.87 -29.56 45.41
CA ASN A 31 9.16 -28.91 45.37
C ASN A 31 9.07 -27.48 45.94
N ARG A 32 9.51 -27.27 47.19
CA ARG A 32 9.49 -25.94 47.86
C ARG A 32 10.40 -24.89 47.20
N GLY A 33 11.21 -25.28 46.22
CA GLY A 33 12.09 -24.39 45.45
C GLY A 33 11.74 -24.32 43.97
N SER A 34 10.49 -24.60 43.58
CA SER A 34 10.08 -24.63 42.16
C SER A 34 10.23 -23.25 41.51
N ASN A 35 11.20 -23.18 40.60
CA ASN A 35 11.66 -21.98 39.94
C ASN A 35 10.62 -21.47 38.94
N VAL A 36 10.13 -20.24 39.13
CA VAL A 36 9.43 -19.52 38.06
C VAL A 36 10.44 -19.26 36.94
N ILE A 37 10.16 -19.75 35.73
CA ILE A 37 10.99 -19.54 34.55
C ILE A 37 10.28 -18.54 33.64
N ALA A 38 10.68 -17.27 33.67
CA ALA A 38 10.29 -16.36 32.60
C ALA A 38 11.07 -16.71 31.32
N THR A 39 10.45 -16.58 30.15
CA THR A 39 11.12 -16.75 28.85
C THR A 39 10.67 -15.65 27.91
N ILE A 40 11.49 -14.62 27.76
CA ILE A 40 11.16 -13.44 26.97
C ILE A 40 11.33 -13.74 25.46
N TYR A 41 10.29 -13.59 24.64
CA TYR A 41 10.42 -13.64 23.17
C TYR A 41 10.45 -12.21 22.59
N LEU A 42 11.26 -11.98 21.56
CA LEU A 42 11.32 -10.67 20.89
C LEU A 42 11.27 -10.90 19.38
N GLU A 43 10.07 -10.79 18.81
CA GLU A 43 9.90 -10.81 17.36
C GLU A 43 10.21 -9.41 16.80
N PHE A 44 10.92 -9.30 15.67
CA PHE A 44 11.19 -8.03 15.00
C PHE A 44 10.54 -8.05 13.62
N PHE A 45 9.66 -7.08 13.34
CA PHE A 45 9.14 -6.86 12.00
C PHE A 45 9.58 -5.48 11.52
N ASP A 46 10.43 -5.47 10.49
CA ASP A 46 10.77 -4.32 9.65
C ASP A 46 11.77 -3.29 10.23
N SER A 47 13.06 -3.64 10.27
CA SER A 47 14.17 -2.68 10.31
C SER A 47 14.77 -2.48 8.90
N ARG A 48 14.65 -1.28 8.33
CA ARG A 48 15.22 -0.95 6.99
C ARG A 48 16.75 -1.14 6.89
N LYS A 49 17.44 -1.30 8.02
CA LYS A 49 18.88 -1.56 8.15
C LYS A 49 19.10 -2.67 9.17
N SER A 50 20.04 -3.58 8.87
CA SER A 50 20.59 -4.48 9.89
C SER A 50 21.23 -3.62 10.97
N GLN A 51 20.72 -3.70 12.19
CA GLN A 51 21.31 -3.04 13.35
C GLN A 51 21.71 -4.10 14.37
N GLU A 52 22.89 -3.90 14.96
CA GLU A 52 23.35 -4.71 16.09
C GLU A 52 22.65 -4.22 17.34
N LEU A 53 22.13 -5.17 18.12
CA LEU A 53 21.56 -4.92 19.43
C LEU A 53 22.41 -5.66 20.44
N ASP A 54 23.28 -4.92 21.12
CA ASP A 54 24.27 -5.50 22.03
C ASP A 54 23.67 -5.89 23.38
N HIS A 55 22.55 -5.28 23.78
CA HIS A 55 21.92 -5.51 25.07
C HIS A 55 20.44 -5.08 25.05
N ILE A 56 19.69 -5.58 26.04
CA ILE A 56 18.33 -5.15 26.36
C ILE A 56 18.22 -4.83 27.84
N TYR A 57 17.24 -3.98 28.19
CA TYR A 57 16.97 -3.62 29.57
C TYR A 57 15.67 -4.25 30.07
N MET A 58 15.68 -4.67 31.32
CA MET A 58 14.52 -5.16 32.04
C MET A 58 14.36 -4.34 33.33
N ILE A 59 13.15 -3.85 33.57
CA ILE A 59 12.83 -2.99 34.70
C ILE A 59 11.88 -3.74 35.62
N ILE A 60 12.27 -3.85 36.89
CA ILE A 60 11.56 -4.63 37.91
C ILE A 60 11.46 -3.79 39.19
N PRO A 61 10.30 -3.72 39.87
CA PRO A 61 10.19 -3.11 41.18
C PRO A 61 11.18 -3.71 42.18
N LYS A 62 11.69 -2.87 43.07
CA LYS A 62 12.64 -3.30 44.10
C LYS A 62 12.03 -4.31 45.08
N SER A 63 10.72 -4.30 45.25
CA SER A 63 9.98 -5.32 46.02
C SER A 63 10.08 -6.70 45.38
N ASP A 64 9.86 -6.79 44.07
CA ASP A 64 9.86 -8.03 43.30
C ASP A 64 11.29 -8.53 43.08
N PHE A 65 12.25 -7.62 42.92
CA PHE A 65 13.67 -7.94 42.73
C PHE A 65 14.27 -8.72 43.92
N ARG A 66 13.78 -8.52 45.14
CA ARG A 66 14.24 -9.26 46.34
C ARG A 66 13.99 -10.77 46.25
N CYS A 67 13.03 -11.15 45.43
CA CYS A 67 12.64 -12.53 45.20
C CYS A 67 13.33 -13.12 43.97
N ILE A 68 14.26 -12.42 43.30
CA ILE A 68 14.85 -12.87 42.03
C ILE A 68 16.34 -13.13 42.20
N ASN A 69 16.75 -14.35 41.85
CA ASN A 69 18.15 -14.69 41.67
C ASN A 69 18.54 -14.49 40.22
N LEU A 70 19.48 -13.57 39.98
CA LEU A 70 20.12 -13.41 38.68
C LEU A 70 21.06 -14.59 38.40
N PRO A 71 21.05 -15.16 37.19
CA PRO A 71 21.89 -16.31 36.88
C PRO A 71 23.37 -15.92 36.87
N THR A 72 24.20 -16.85 37.33
CA THR A 72 25.65 -16.72 37.30
C THR A 72 26.18 -16.94 35.89
N LYS A 73 27.47 -16.63 35.68
CA LYS A 73 28.12 -16.87 34.39
C LYS A 73 28.08 -18.36 33.97
N ALA A 74 28.18 -19.27 34.93
CA ALA A 74 28.12 -20.71 34.68
C ALA A 74 26.72 -21.14 34.19
N ASP A 75 25.67 -20.64 34.84
CA ASP A 75 24.27 -20.90 34.47
C ASP A 75 23.96 -20.42 33.04
N ILE A 76 24.50 -19.25 32.67
CA ILE A 76 24.37 -18.67 31.31
C ILE A 76 25.10 -19.52 30.26
N GLU A 77 26.30 -20.03 30.57
CA GLU A 77 27.08 -20.86 29.64
C GLU A 77 26.41 -22.23 29.40
N GLU A 78 25.91 -22.86 30.46
CA GLU A 78 25.15 -24.11 30.37
C GLU A 78 23.86 -23.94 29.56
N GLU A 79 23.09 -22.87 29.82
CA GLU A 79 21.84 -22.59 29.11
C GLU A 79 22.07 -22.33 27.61
N ASN A 80 23.12 -21.59 27.25
CA ASN A 80 23.46 -21.32 25.86
C ASN A 80 23.82 -22.60 25.09
N GLU A 81 24.49 -23.58 25.71
CA GLU A 81 24.80 -24.87 25.08
C GLU A 81 23.53 -25.70 24.82
N ILE A 82 22.58 -25.69 25.76
CA ILE A 82 21.27 -26.34 25.60
C ILE A 82 20.50 -25.72 24.43
N LEU A 83 20.49 -24.40 24.32
CA LEU A 83 19.75 -23.66 23.29
C LEU A 83 20.32 -23.83 21.87
N LYS A 84 21.63 -24.14 21.74
CA LYS A 84 22.26 -24.48 20.45
C LYS A 84 21.81 -25.84 19.89
N ASN A 85 21.27 -26.73 20.72
CA ASN A 85 20.75 -28.01 20.27
C ASN A 85 19.42 -27.82 19.51
N LYS A 86 19.47 -27.96 18.18
CA LYS A 86 18.33 -27.73 17.27
C LYS A 86 17.15 -28.67 17.51
N GLU A 87 17.37 -29.89 17.99
CA GLU A 87 16.31 -30.84 18.30
C GLU A 87 15.59 -30.47 19.61
N LEU A 88 16.36 -30.11 20.65
CA LEU A 88 15.79 -29.65 21.92
C LEU A 88 14.98 -28.35 21.74
N SER A 89 15.55 -27.37 21.04
CA SER A 89 14.89 -26.08 20.77
C SER A 89 13.68 -26.20 19.82
N ARG A 90 13.54 -27.30 19.05
CA ARG A 90 12.31 -27.66 18.32
C ARG A 90 11.24 -28.22 19.25
N LYS A 91 11.64 -29.06 20.20
CA LYS A 91 10.76 -29.73 21.15
C LYS A 91 10.09 -28.72 22.10
N ILE A 92 10.83 -27.71 22.57
CA ILE A 92 10.37 -26.69 23.54
C ILE A 92 9.33 -25.72 22.93
N ASP A 93 9.28 -25.58 21.61
CA ASP A 93 8.29 -24.72 20.94
C ASP A 93 6.97 -25.48 20.74
N MET A 94 5.99 -25.21 21.61
CA MET A 94 4.63 -25.78 21.52
C MET A 94 3.90 -25.45 20.20
N LYS A 95 4.44 -24.56 19.35
CA LYS A 95 3.92 -24.23 18.01
C LYS A 95 4.75 -24.81 16.86
N SER A 96 5.78 -25.61 17.13
CA SER A 96 6.62 -26.32 16.12
C SER A 96 7.32 -25.43 15.07
N ARG A 97 7.50 -24.12 15.32
CA ARG A 97 8.18 -23.19 14.41
C ARG A 97 9.58 -22.91 14.92
N PHE A 98 10.52 -23.80 14.61
CA PHE A 98 11.92 -23.62 15.04
C PHE A 98 12.52 -22.30 14.55
N ILE A 99 12.80 -21.41 15.50
CA ILE A 99 13.55 -20.18 15.30
C ILE A 99 14.76 -20.23 16.25
N PRO A 100 16.00 -20.06 15.75
CA PRO A 100 17.18 -20.20 16.58
C PRO A 100 17.21 -19.12 17.68
N PRO A 101 17.44 -19.50 18.96
CA PRO A 101 17.54 -18.57 20.08
C PRO A 101 18.84 -17.75 20.03
N ILE A 102 18.79 -16.51 20.55
CA ILE A 102 19.94 -15.59 20.67
C ILE A 102 20.70 -15.92 21.96
N SER A 103 22.02 -16.10 21.89
CA SER A 103 22.84 -16.40 23.07
C SER A 103 23.05 -15.18 23.97
N VAL A 104 22.97 -15.39 25.29
CA VAL A 104 23.22 -14.35 26.31
C VAL A 104 24.69 -14.34 26.71
N LYS A 105 25.30 -13.17 26.83
CA LYS A 105 26.70 -12.99 27.23
C LYS A 105 26.85 -12.78 28.73
N LYS A 106 26.04 -11.89 29.31
CA LYS A 106 26.11 -11.50 30.73
C LYS A 106 24.80 -10.85 31.17
N VAL A 107 24.44 -10.99 32.44
CA VAL A 107 23.35 -10.25 33.07
C VAL A 107 23.85 -9.60 34.36
N HIS A 108 23.54 -8.32 34.54
CA HIS A 108 23.91 -7.58 35.75
C HIS A 108 22.95 -6.42 36.02
N ILE A 109 22.99 -5.92 37.24
CA ILE A 109 22.23 -4.75 37.66
C ILE A 109 22.94 -3.51 37.10
N GLU A 110 22.26 -2.70 36.28
CA GLU A 110 22.82 -1.48 35.69
C GLU A 110 22.62 -0.28 36.61
N LYS A 111 21.40 -0.12 37.13
CA LYS A 111 21.01 1.02 37.97
C LYS A 111 19.95 0.61 38.98
N GLN A 112 19.98 1.18 40.17
CA GLN A 112 18.93 1.03 41.18
C GLN A 112 18.42 2.41 41.59
N SER A 113 17.11 2.57 41.60
CA SER A 113 16.40 3.74 42.12
C SER A 113 15.79 3.41 43.49
N GLU A 114 14.98 4.33 44.03
CA GLU A 114 14.23 4.09 45.26
C GLU A 114 13.17 2.99 45.06
N GLU A 115 12.46 3.01 43.93
CA GLU A 115 11.32 2.12 43.66
C GLU A 115 11.64 0.97 42.68
N ASN A 116 12.59 1.15 41.76
CA ASN A 116 12.83 0.25 40.62
C ASN A 116 14.31 -0.17 40.47
N VAL A 117 14.52 -1.39 39.97
CA VAL A 117 15.83 -1.96 39.60
C VAL A 117 15.89 -2.15 38.08
N LEU A 118 16.91 -1.55 37.46
CA LEU A 118 17.21 -1.68 36.04
C LEU A 118 18.27 -2.77 35.84
N ILE A 119 17.91 -3.83 35.13
CA ILE A 119 18.76 -4.97 34.83
C ILE A 119 19.16 -4.89 33.36
N ARG A 120 20.45 -4.97 33.08
CA ARG A 120 21.00 -5.01 31.73
C ARG A 120 21.37 -6.44 31.36
N ILE A 121 20.92 -6.87 30.18
CA ILE A 121 21.20 -8.19 29.63
C ILE A 121 22.01 -8.01 28.34
N ASP A 122 23.28 -8.37 28.38
CA ASP A 122 24.19 -8.30 27.24
C ASP A 122 24.02 -9.53 26.33
N LEU A 123 23.87 -9.31 25.03
CA LEU A 123 23.63 -10.32 24.00
C LEU A 123 24.93 -10.67 23.25
N LYS A 124 25.01 -11.88 22.67
CA LYS A 124 26.13 -12.31 21.84
C LYS A 124 25.78 -12.16 20.35
N GLU A 125 26.41 -11.19 19.68
CA GLU A 125 26.34 -10.95 18.21
C GLU A 125 24.92 -10.95 17.63
N PHE A 126 24.01 -10.15 18.20
CA PHE A 126 22.63 -10.09 17.72
C PHE A 126 22.42 -8.99 16.66
N ARG A 127 22.13 -9.41 15.42
CA ARG A 127 21.77 -8.52 14.29
C ARG A 127 20.31 -8.70 13.89
N ILE A 128 19.54 -7.63 13.98
CA ILE A 128 18.13 -7.60 13.57
C ILE A 128 18.05 -7.52 12.03
N ASN A 129 17.58 -8.59 11.38
CA ASN A 129 17.49 -8.69 9.92
C ASN A 129 16.04 -8.87 9.43
N ASN A 130 15.69 -8.21 8.33
CA ASN A 130 14.33 -8.12 7.77
C ASN A 130 13.66 -9.41 7.25
N THR A 131 14.28 -10.58 7.42
CA THR A 131 13.81 -11.83 6.78
C THR A 131 13.68 -13.02 7.72
N LYS A 132 13.96 -12.86 9.01
CA LYS A 132 13.82 -13.95 10.00
C LYS A 132 13.23 -13.41 11.29
N MET A 133 12.19 -14.09 11.78
CA MET A 133 11.74 -13.94 13.16
C MET A 133 12.92 -14.41 14.05
N ASN A 134 13.34 -13.59 15.01
CA ASN A 134 14.40 -13.93 15.96
C ASN A 134 13.74 -14.24 17.31
N ARG A 135 14.33 -15.12 18.13
CA ARG A 135 13.85 -15.40 19.48
C ARG A 135 14.96 -15.16 20.47
N PHE A 136 14.71 -14.31 21.45
CA PHE A 136 15.49 -14.25 22.68
C PHE A 136 14.92 -15.33 23.62
N GLN A 137 15.74 -15.92 24.49
CA GLN A 137 15.29 -16.77 25.59
C GLN A 137 16.34 -16.65 26.69
N PHE A 138 15.87 -16.35 27.90
CA PHE A 138 16.70 -16.22 29.07
C PHE A 138 15.85 -16.49 30.30
N ARG A 139 16.41 -17.17 31.30
CA ARG A 139 15.71 -17.61 32.50
C ARG A 139 16.28 -16.95 33.76
N PHE A 140 15.42 -16.60 34.69
CA PHE A 140 15.78 -16.21 36.05
C PHE A 140 14.99 -17.05 37.04
N HIS A 141 15.51 -17.20 38.26
CA HIS A 141 14.88 -18.02 39.30
C HIS A 141 14.19 -17.10 40.31
N ILE A 142 12.90 -17.31 40.55
CA ILE A 142 12.17 -16.58 41.60
C ILE A 142 12.11 -17.42 42.87
N GLN A 143 12.58 -16.88 43.99
CA GLN A 143 12.41 -17.41 45.35
C GLN A 143 11.10 -16.88 45.96
N ASP A 144 10.39 -17.74 46.71
CA ASP A 144 9.24 -17.37 47.55
C ASP A 144 8.05 -16.71 46.82
N SER A 145 7.61 -17.24 45.67
CA SER A 145 6.35 -16.81 45.02
C SER A 145 5.09 -17.22 45.79
N PHE A 146 5.21 -18.09 46.79
CA PHE A 146 4.09 -18.53 47.63
C PHE A 146 3.99 -17.69 48.92
N ARG A 147 3.00 -16.79 48.99
CA ARG A 147 2.50 -16.35 50.30
C ARG A 147 1.70 -17.49 50.93
N LYS A 148 2.37 -18.34 51.71
CA LYS A 148 1.66 -19.19 52.67
C LYS A 148 0.92 -18.29 53.65
N LYS A 149 -0.41 -18.37 53.71
CA LYS A 149 -1.11 -18.03 54.96
C LYS A 149 -0.46 -18.88 56.04
N SER A 150 0.12 -18.21 57.03
CA SER A 150 0.97 -18.77 58.08
C SER A 150 0.15 -19.68 58.99
N GLU A 151 -0.15 -20.91 58.56
CA GLU A 151 -0.76 -21.97 59.40
C GLU A 151 -0.84 -23.32 58.65
N LEU A 152 0.21 -23.75 57.96
CA LEU A 152 0.18 -25.00 57.17
C LEU A 152 1.45 -25.85 57.35
N SER A 153 1.73 -26.23 58.59
CA SER A 153 2.76 -27.24 58.93
C SER A 153 2.21 -28.51 59.57
N SER A 154 0.88 -28.75 59.59
CA SER A 154 0.31 -29.92 60.30
C SER A 154 -0.81 -30.70 59.59
N PHE A 155 -1.02 -30.59 58.27
CA PHE A 155 -2.17 -31.24 57.60
C PHE A 155 -1.84 -32.15 56.40
N LEU A 156 -0.74 -32.92 56.44
CA LEU A 156 -0.52 -33.98 55.44
C LEU A 156 -1.39 -35.22 55.72
N SER A 157 -2.72 -35.05 55.77
CA SER A 157 -3.70 -36.11 55.51
C SER A 157 -5.10 -35.50 55.33
N SER A 158 -5.61 -35.61 54.11
CA SER A 158 -6.96 -35.21 53.64
C SER A 158 -7.25 -33.70 53.50
N SER A 159 -7.77 -33.31 52.33
CA SER A 159 -8.29 -31.98 51.93
C SER A 159 -7.31 -30.80 51.94
N TRP A 160 -6.90 -30.35 50.76
CA TRP A 160 -6.26 -29.04 50.62
C TRP A 160 -7.03 -28.21 49.61
N ASP A 161 -7.90 -27.35 50.14
CA ASP A 161 -8.33 -26.15 49.42
C ASP A 161 -7.11 -25.24 49.33
N TRP A 162 -6.71 -24.88 48.12
CA TRP A 162 -5.58 -23.97 47.88
C TRP A 162 -6.02 -22.84 46.96
N ILE A 163 -5.34 -21.70 47.05
CA ILE A 163 -5.57 -20.52 46.21
C ILE A 163 -4.19 -20.04 45.74
N TYR A 164 -4.06 -19.86 44.44
CA TYR A 164 -2.94 -19.21 43.78
C TYR A 164 -3.47 -17.94 43.14
N GLU A 165 -2.91 -16.80 43.55
CA GLU A 165 -3.27 -15.48 43.05
C GLU A 165 -2.06 -14.92 42.31
N ALA A 166 -2.23 -14.58 41.04
CA ALA A 166 -1.21 -13.96 40.21
C ALA A 166 -1.78 -12.66 39.61
N PRO A 167 -1.63 -11.52 40.32
CA PRO A 167 -1.87 -10.21 39.75
C PRO A 167 -0.73 -9.85 38.80
N ILE A 168 -1.07 -9.39 37.59
CA ILE A 168 -0.16 -8.92 36.56
C ILE A 168 -0.53 -7.48 36.27
N HIS A 169 0.35 -6.55 36.63
CA HIS A 169 0.14 -5.14 36.37
C HIS A 169 1.25 -4.60 35.46
N PRO A 170 0.94 -3.74 34.49
CA PRO A 170 1.98 -3.04 33.77
C PRO A 170 2.73 -2.13 34.74
N LEU A 171 4.07 -2.17 34.68
CA LEU A 171 4.89 -1.27 35.48
C LEU A 171 4.68 0.17 34.99
N VAL A 172 4.24 1.05 35.88
CA VAL A 172 4.19 2.50 35.63
C VAL A 172 5.52 3.07 36.10
N ILE A 173 6.31 3.58 35.16
CA ILE A 173 7.63 4.13 35.44
C ILE A 173 7.53 5.64 35.38
N ASP A 174 8.01 6.35 36.41
CA ASP A 174 8.22 7.78 36.28
C ASP A 174 9.32 8.00 35.23
N ARG A 175 8.96 8.66 34.12
CA ARG A 175 9.87 8.91 32.99
C ARG A 175 11.13 9.68 33.40
N ASN A 176 11.13 10.32 34.56
CA ASN A 176 12.29 11.02 35.12
C ASN A 176 13.34 10.09 35.79
N GLU A 177 12.99 8.83 36.13
CA GLU A 177 13.92 7.89 36.80
C GLU A 177 14.95 7.28 35.83
N PHE A 178 14.55 7.04 34.58
CA PHE A 178 15.33 6.34 33.55
C PHE A 178 15.23 7.00 32.16
N ASN A 179 15.67 8.26 32.05
CA ASN A 179 15.56 9.10 30.83
C ASN A 179 16.22 8.52 29.55
N GLU A 180 17.12 7.54 29.68
CA GLU A 180 17.94 7.02 28.58
C GLU A 180 17.29 5.83 27.86
N ILE A 181 16.22 5.27 28.42
CA ILE A 181 15.55 4.06 27.92
C ILE A 181 14.05 4.30 27.70
N VAL A 182 13.45 3.54 26.80
CA VAL A 182 12.03 3.60 26.44
C VAL A 182 11.40 2.23 26.65
N GLN A 183 10.30 2.20 27.42
CA GLN A 183 9.51 0.99 27.64
C GLN A 183 8.83 0.53 26.34
N ILE A 184 8.83 -0.79 26.12
CA ILE A 184 8.32 -1.43 24.92
C ILE A 184 6.88 -1.88 25.15
N SER A 185 5.98 -1.59 24.21
CA SER A 185 4.68 -2.26 24.17
C SER A 185 4.85 -3.69 23.65
N VAL A 186 4.42 -4.67 24.46
CA VAL A 186 4.62 -6.09 24.19
C VAL A 186 3.30 -6.85 24.22
N ASP A 187 3.13 -7.84 23.36
CA ASP A 187 2.12 -8.87 23.59
C ASP A 187 2.58 -9.73 24.79
N LEU A 188 1.80 -9.86 25.85
CA LEU A 188 2.12 -10.73 26.98
C LEU A 188 1.40 -12.07 26.85
N GLU A 189 2.12 -13.19 26.98
CA GLU A 189 1.57 -14.54 26.99
C GLU A 189 1.96 -15.25 28.30
N LEU A 190 1.02 -15.43 29.22
CA LEU A 190 1.22 -16.18 30.45
C LEU A 190 0.79 -17.64 30.26
N TRP A 191 1.64 -18.56 30.72
CA TRP A 191 1.32 -19.98 30.85
C TRP A 191 1.32 -20.34 32.32
N VAL A 192 0.20 -20.82 32.84
CA VAL A 192 0.13 -21.42 34.18
C VAL A 192 0.00 -22.93 33.99
N MET A 193 0.96 -23.67 34.52
CA MET A 193 1.00 -25.12 34.43
C MET A 193 0.71 -25.72 35.80
N ILE A 194 -0.28 -26.61 35.86
CA ILE A 194 -0.77 -27.23 37.09
C ILE A 194 -0.47 -28.72 37.02
N GLU A 195 0.26 -29.21 38.01
CA GLU A 195 0.63 -30.61 38.08
C GLU A 195 -0.61 -31.53 38.22
N PRO A 196 -0.64 -32.72 37.57
CA PRO A 196 -1.71 -33.71 37.77
C PRO A 196 -1.98 -34.05 39.24
N ALA A 197 -0.97 -34.10 40.10
CA ALA A 197 -1.18 -34.41 41.52
C ALA A 197 -2.03 -33.36 42.26
N MET A 198 -2.21 -32.17 41.68
CA MET A 198 -2.96 -31.08 42.31
C MET A 198 -4.47 -31.15 42.04
N TYR A 199 -4.92 -31.94 41.06
CA TYR A 199 -6.33 -32.07 40.69
C TYR A 199 -6.67 -33.52 40.33
N ASN A 200 -7.84 -34.01 40.73
CA ASN A 200 -8.30 -35.34 40.29
C ASN A 200 -9.05 -35.21 38.96
N PHE A 201 -9.84 -34.14 38.85
CA PHE A 201 -10.58 -33.73 37.66
C PHE A 201 -10.25 -32.27 37.36
N VAL A 202 -10.24 -31.87 36.08
CA VAL A 202 -9.96 -30.46 35.72
C VAL A 202 -11.01 -29.54 36.33
N SER A 203 -12.24 -30.03 36.51
CA SER A 203 -13.33 -29.37 37.22
C SER A 203 -13.03 -29.05 38.70
N ASP A 204 -12.07 -29.72 39.35
CA ASP A 204 -11.67 -29.42 40.73
C ASP A 204 -11.15 -27.98 40.91
N LEU A 205 -10.77 -27.35 39.79
CA LEU A 205 -10.13 -26.06 39.72
C LEU A 205 -11.14 -24.96 39.38
N ASN A 206 -11.39 -24.09 40.35
CA ASN A 206 -12.09 -22.84 40.14
C ASN A 206 -11.08 -21.75 39.75
N ILE A 207 -11.06 -21.44 38.46
CA ILE A 207 -10.23 -20.38 37.88
C ILE A 207 -11.10 -19.14 37.74
N ARG A 208 -10.73 -18.08 38.44
CA ARG A 208 -11.32 -16.75 38.29
C ARG A 208 -10.30 -15.86 37.65
N SER A 209 -10.75 -15.07 36.70
CA SER A 209 -9.87 -14.18 35.98
C SER A 209 -10.57 -12.86 35.71
N THR A 210 -9.85 -11.76 35.88
CA THR A 210 -10.33 -10.40 35.55
C THR A 210 -10.44 -10.15 34.05
N ARG A 211 -9.76 -10.97 33.23
CA ARG A 211 -9.92 -11.03 31.76
C ARG A 211 -10.04 -12.48 31.31
N PRO A 212 -10.78 -12.79 30.23
CA PRO A 212 -10.85 -14.15 29.71
C PRO A 212 -9.46 -14.65 29.33
N PHE A 213 -9.16 -15.92 29.63
CA PHE A 213 -7.97 -16.62 29.15
C PHE A 213 -8.26 -17.28 27.80
N ASP A 214 -7.23 -17.57 27.01
CA ASP A 214 -7.47 -18.01 25.62
C ASP A 214 -7.72 -19.51 25.53
N ARG A 215 -7.05 -20.31 26.37
CA ARG A 215 -7.03 -21.77 26.16
C ARG A 215 -6.63 -22.59 27.39
N PHE A 216 -7.24 -23.77 27.50
CA PHE A 216 -6.77 -24.89 28.33
C PHE A 216 -6.19 -26.01 27.47
N ILE A 217 -5.08 -26.61 27.89
CA ILE A 217 -4.46 -27.77 27.24
C ILE A 217 -4.00 -28.75 28.32
N ILE A 218 -4.36 -30.02 28.21
CA ILE A 218 -3.73 -31.09 28.98
C ILE A 218 -2.56 -31.61 28.16
N LEU A 219 -1.36 -31.58 28.72
CA LEU A 219 -0.15 -32.05 28.03
C LEU A 219 -0.22 -33.56 27.78
N PRO A 220 -0.18 -34.03 26.52
CA PRO A 220 -0.14 -35.44 26.21
C PRO A 220 1.15 -36.11 26.70
N ASP A 221 1.07 -37.40 27.01
CA ASP A 221 2.20 -38.19 27.51
C ASP A 221 3.36 -38.21 26.50
N ASP A 222 3.07 -38.40 25.21
CA ASP A 222 4.08 -38.42 24.14
C ASP A 222 4.78 -37.07 23.94
N ILE A 223 4.07 -35.96 24.12
CA ILE A 223 4.65 -34.61 24.03
C ILE A 223 5.51 -34.32 25.27
N ALA A 224 5.05 -34.70 26.46
CA ALA A 224 5.81 -34.55 27.69
C ALA A 224 7.11 -35.39 27.66
N ASP A 225 7.02 -36.63 27.18
CA ASP A 225 8.16 -37.53 27.00
C ASP A 225 9.16 -37.00 25.96
N ARG A 226 8.66 -36.43 24.83
CA ARG A 226 9.52 -35.82 23.82
C ARG A 226 10.24 -34.57 24.32
N LEU A 227 9.70 -33.87 25.31
CA LEU A 227 10.17 -32.58 25.82
C LEU A 227 11.37 -32.68 26.79
N GLU A 228 11.63 -33.85 27.39
CA GLU A 228 12.78 -34.18 28.27
C GLU A 228 13.33 -32.99 29.10
N ARG A 229 12.53 -32.46 30.04
CA ARG A 229 12.96 -31.41 31.00
C ARG A 229 12.40 -31.67 32.41
N ASP A 230 13.11 -31.19 33.43
CA ASP A 230 12.81 -31.36 34.87
C ASP A 230 11.43 -30.83 35.36
N PHE A 231 10.61 -30.22 34.51
CA PHE A 231 9.35 -29.54 34.88
C PHE A 231 8.17 -29.82 33.95
N VAL A 232 8.34 -30.60 32.87
CA VAL A 232 7.22 -30.98 32.00
C VAL A 232 6.68 -32.32 32.49
N ILE A 233 5.56 -32.27 33.22
CA ILE A 233 4.92 -33.48 33.73
C ILE A 233 3.82 -33.91 32.76
N PRO A 234 3.83 -35.18 32.30
CA PRO A 234 2.73 -35.75 31.53
C PRO A 234 1.38 -35.47 32.20
N LYS A 235 0.37 -35.09 31.41
CA LYS A 235 -0.97 -34.72 31.87
C LYS A 235 -1.08 -33.42 32.67
N ALA A 236 -0.02 -32.60 32.76
CA ALA A 236 -0.17 -31.29 33.40
C ALA A 236 -1.19 -30.41 32.66
N LEU A 237 -2.05 -29.72 33.42
CA LEU A 237 -3.01 -28.77 32.87
C LEU A 237 -2.30 -27.45 32.61
N CYS A 238 -2.31 -27.00 31.37
CA CYS A 238 -1.73 -25.76 30.90
C CYS A 238 -2.83 -24.74 30.60
N ILE A 239 -2.75 -23.59 31.24
CA ILE A 239 -3.64 -22.45 31.03
C ILE A 239 -2.84 -21.39 30.28
N ARG A 240 -3.29 -21.03 29.08
CA ARG A 240 -2.67 -19.97 28.27
C ARG A 240 -3.52 -18.71 28.35
N TRP A 241 -2.87 -17.59 28.66
CA TRP A 241 -3.49 -16.28 28.74
C TRP A 241 -2.71 -15.22 27.96
N PHE A 242 -3.33 -14.60 26.96
CA PHE A 242 -2.72 -13.68 26.03
C PHE A 242 -3.29 -12.26 26.18
N PHE A 243 -2.39 -11.28 26.21
CA PHE A 243 -2.69 -9.87 26.33
C PHE A 243 -2.00 -9.14 25.17
N PRO A 244 -2.73 -8.76 24.12
CA PRO A 244 -2.15 -7.96 23.04
C PRO A 244 -1.83 -6.54 23.54
N GLU A 245 -0.72 -5.97 23.04
CA GLU A 245 -0.32 -4.57 23.29
C GLU A 245 -0.22 -4.18 24.78
N PHE A 246 0.20 -5.12 25.64
CA PHE A 246 0.48 -4.90 27.06
C PHE A 246 1.52 -3.77 27.22
N SER A 247 1.12 -2.67 27.85
CA SER A 247 1.89 -1.42 27.97
C SER A 247 1.57 -0.68 29.27
N GLU A 248 2.26 0.43 29.55
CA GLU A 248 2.08 1.31 30.72
C GLU A 248 0.60 1.70 30.99
N TYR A 249 -0.26 1.72 29.95
CA TYR A 249 -1.67 2.11 30.04
C TYR A 249 -2.65 0.92 30.07
N GLY A 250 -2.15 -0.32 30.10
CA GLY A 250 -3.00 -1.52 30.15
C GLY A 250 -3.75 -1.67 31.47
N LEU A 251 -4.99 -2.16 31.44
CA LEU A 251 -5.65 -2.61 32.67
C LEU A 251 -4.92 -3.87 33.16
N GLY A 252 -4.50 -3.88 34.43
CA GLY A 252 -3.93 -5.06 35.07
C GLY A 252 -4.85 -6.28 34.95
N ALA A 253 -4.27 -7.46 35.09
CA ALA A 253 -4.93 -8.73 34.94
C ALA A 253 -4.56 -9.65 36.09
N GLU A 254 -5.55 -10.09 36.85
CA GLU A 254 -5.40 -11.07 37.93
C GLU A 254 -6.04 -12.40 37.52
N ILE A 255 -5.30 -13.49 37.72
CA ILE A 255 -5.82 -14.86 37.72
C ILE A 255 -5.73 -15.45 39.13
N ILE A 256 -6.85 -16.01 39.57
CA ILE A 256 -7.00 -16.71 40.84
C ILE A 256 -7.35 -18.15 40.49
N VAL A 257 -6.42 -19.07 40.72
CA VAL A 257 -6.68 -20.51 40.59
C VAL A 257 -6.91 -21.06 41.99
N SER A 258 -8.06 -21.69 42.21
CA SER A 258 -8.40 -22.25 43.52
C SER A 258 -8.96 -23.65 43.40
N LYS A 259 -8.66 -24.52 44.36
CA LYS A 259 -9.33 -25.81 44.53
C LYS A 259 -10.33 -25.72 45.67
N LYS A 260 -11.58 -26.13 45.45
CA LYS A 260 -12.62 -26.22 46.49
C LYS A 260 -13.24 -27.63 46.52
N ARG A 261 -13.50 -28.16 47.72
CA ARG A 261 -14.06 -29.50 47.98
C ARG A 261 -15.39 -29.86 47.25
N SER A 262 -16.11 -28.92 46.63
CA SER A 262 -17.44 -29.11 46.03
C SER A 262 -17.56 -28.86 44.50
N ALA A 263 -16.46 -28.91 43.75
CA ALA A 263 -16.36 -28.27 42.43
C ALA A 263 -17.21 -28.84 41.25
N MET A 264 -17.93 -29.95 41.40
CA MET A 264 -18.69 -30.59 40.30
C MET A 264 -20.15 -30.11 40.11
N GLU A 265 -20.57 -29.03 40.78
CA GLU A 265 -21.96 -28.55 40.68
C GLU A 265 -22.35 -28.15 39.25
N ARG A 266 -21.40 -27.64 38.44
CA ARG A 266 -21.66 -27.20 37.07
C ARG A 266 -21.88 -28.39 36.14
N GLU A 267 -21.03 -29.40 36.20
CA GLU A 267 -21.15 -30.62 35.43
C GLU A 267 -22.42 -31.38 35.81
N LYS A 268 -22.75 -31.48 37.10
CA LYS A 268 -24.02 -32.08 37.57
C LYS A 268 -25.23 -31.36 36.99
N LYS A 269 -25.20 -30.03 36.91
CA LYS A 269 -26.24 -29.23 36.27
C LYS A 269 -26.33 -29.48 34.76
N TYR A 270 -25.19 -29.66 34.08
CA TYR A 270 -25.17 -30.04 32.67
C TYR A 270 -25.72 -31.45 32.43
N VAL A 271 -25.31 -32.43 33.23
CA VAL A 271 -25.85 -33.79 33.21
C VAL A 271 -27.37 -33.77 33.42
N SER A 272 -27.85 -33.06 34.44
CA SER A 272 -29.29 -32.93 34.70
C SER A 272 -30.04 -32.24 33.56
N LYS A 273 -29.49 -31.19 32.96
CA LYS A 273 -30.10 -30.48 31.82
C LYS A 273 -30.17 -31.37 30.58
N ILE A 274 -29.05 -32.02 30.24
CA ILE A 274 -28.94 -32.88 29.06
C ILE A 274 -29.91 -34.07 29.19
N ASN A 275 -29.92 -34.73 30.35
CA ASN A 275 -30.84 -35.86 30.60
C ASN A 275 -32.31 -35.41 30.70
N SER A 276 -32.60 -34.12 30.98
CA SER A 276 -33.97 -33.60 31.02
C SER A 276 -34.53 -33.19 29.66
N ASP A 277 -33.69 -32.79 28.71
CA ASP A 277 -34.09 -32.36 27.37
C ASP A 277 -33.02 -32.69 26.33
N GLU A 278 -32.97 -33.96 25.93
CA GLU A 278 -31.96 -34.50 25.02
C GLU A 278 -32.00 -33.85 23.63
N ASN A 279 -33.15 -33.31 23.20
CA ASN A 279 -33.30 -32.67 21.89
C ASN A 279 -32.39 -31.46 21.72
N TYR A 280 -31.97 -30.83 22.82
CA TYR A 280 -31.10 -29.65 22.84
C TYR A 280 -29.66 -29.98 23.22
N PHE A 281 -29.26 -31.25 23.21
CA PHE A 281 -27.91 -31.69 23.57
C PHE A 281 -26.80 -30.83 22.93
N LEU A 282 -26.85 -30.60 21.62
CA LEU A 282 -25.83 -29.80 20.90
C LEU A 282 -25.82 -28.32 21.30
N LEU A 283 -26.97 -27.76 21.69
CA LEU A 283 -27.02 -26.42 22.26
C LEU A 283 -26.32 -26.38 23.63
N TYR A 284 -26.54 -27.40 24.46
CA TYR A 284 -25.86 -27.52 25.75
C TYR A 284 -24.36 -27.76 25.59
N VAL A 285 -23.93 -28.55 24.61
CA VAL A 285 -22.51 -28.71 24.24
C VAL A 285 -21.91 -27.35 23.89
N ASN A 286 -22.58 -26.54 23.07
CA ASN A 286 -22.10 -25.20 22.74
C ASN A 286 -22.00 -24.30 23.98
N GLN A 287 -22.97 -24.38 24.89
CA GLN A 287 -22.91 -23.67 26.18
C GLN A 287 -21.71 -24.13 27.01
N ILE A 288 -21.49 -25.45 27.09
CA ILE A 288 -20.34 -26.04 27.79
C ILE A 288 -19.04 -25.51 27.18
N LEU A 289 -18.86 -25.59 25.86
CA LEU A 289 -17.66 -25.10 25.19
C LEU A 289 -17.44 -23.59 25.41
N ASN A 290 -18.49 -22.77 25.39
CA ASN A 290 -18.36 -21.36 25.73
C ASN A 290 -17.95 -21.15 27.20
N ASP A 291 -18.48 -21.95 28.13
CA ASP A 291 -18.10 -21.92 29.54
C ASP A 291 -16.63 -22.35 29.73
N THR A 292 -16.10 -23.25 28.89
CA THR A 292 -14.68 -23.66 28.95
C THR A 292 -13.70 -22.52 28.69
N ARG A 293 -14.14 -21.38 28.15
CA ARG A 293 -13.32 -20.15 28.04
C ARG A 293 -13.15 -19.38 29.35
N ILE A 294 -13.96 -19.68 30.36
CA ILE A 294 -14.04 -18.90 31.60
C ILE A 294 -13.85 -19.79 32.82
N ALA A 295 -14.12 -21.10 32.72
CA ALA A 295 -13.81 -22.04 33.78
C ALA A 295 -13.57 -23.46 33.26
N CYS A 296 -12.87 -24.26 34.06
CA CYS A 296 -12.67 -25.67 33.80
C CYS A 296 -14.00 -26.44 33.82
N VAL A 297 -14.23 -27.25 32.79
CA VAL A 297 -15.35 -28.20 32.74
C VAL A 297 -14.77 -29.58 32.42
N ASP A 298 -15.17 -30.58 33.18
CA ASP A 298 -14.76 -31.96 32.88
C ASP A 298 -15.79 -32.62 31.94
N LEU A 299 -15.46 -32.64 30.63
CA LEU A 299 -16.31 -33.25 29.61
C LEU A 299 -16.48 -34.76 29.79
N ASN A 300 -15.46 -35.45 30.29
CA ASN A 300 -15.51 -36.90 30.52
C ASN A 300 -16.41 -37.23 31.71
N TYR A 301 -16.38 -36.40 32.76
CA TYR A 301 -17.31 -36.54 33.89
C TYR A 301 -18.78 -36.45 33.45
N ILE A 302 -19.08 -35.51 32.54
CA ILE A 302 -20.42 -35.35 31.96
C ILE A 302 -20.74 -36.61 31.14
N ALA A 303 -19.84 -37.01 30.24
CA ALA A 303 -19.99 -38.18 29.36
C ALA A 303 -20.40 -39.43 30.13
N ASP A 304 -19.64 -39.80 31.17
CA ASP A 304 -19.85 -40.99 32.03
C ASP A 304 -21.23 -41.07 32.69
N ARG A 305 -21.99 -39.96 32.72
CA ARG A 305 -23.26 -39.82 33.46
C ARG A 305 -24.44 -39.46 32.56
N LEU A 306 -24.24 -39.42 31.24
CA LEU A 306 -25.33 -39.27 30.29
C LEU A 306 -26.06 -40.60 30.08
N SER A 307 -27.37 -40.54 29.90
CA SER A 307 -28.20 -41.74 29.73
C SER A 307 -28.03 -42.40 28.36
N ARG A 308 -27.53 -41.66 27.35
CA ARG A 308 -27.33 -42.13 25.98
C ARG A 308 -25.86 -42.39 25.65
N PRO A 309 -25.49 -43.61 25.21
CA PRO A 309 -24.10 -43.94 24.83
C PRO A 309 -23.55 -43.05 23.72
N GLU A 310 -24.37 -42.61 22.77
CA GLU A 310 -23.93 -41.75 21.66
C GLU A 310 -23.47 -40.38 22.16
N PHE A 311 -24.12 -39.85 23.21
CA PHE A 311 -23.75 -38.56 23.81
C PHE A 311 -22.48 -38.65 24.64
N SER A 312 -22.30 -39.77 25.37
CA SER A 312 -21.03 -40.05 26.09
C SER A 312 -19.87 -40.06 25.11
N ARG A 313 -20.00 -40.89 24.06
CA ARG A 313 -18.97 -41.02 23.02
C ARG A 313 -18.69 -39.70 22.30
N PHE A 314 -19.73 -38.89 22.04
CA PHE A 314 -19.57 -37.55 21.47
C PHE A 314 -18.72 -36.65 22.37
N LEU A 315 -19.01 -36.59 23.67
CA LEU A 315 -18.29 -35.74 24.62
C LEU A 315 -16.87 -36.23 24.89
N GLU A 316 -16.62 -37.54 24.89
CA GLU A 316 -15.27 -38.12 25.01
C GLU A 316 -14.38 -37.65 23.85
N ILE A 317 -14.84 -37.77 22.60
CA ILE A 317 -14.05 -37.33 21.44
C ILE A 317 -13.92 -35.81 21.40
N LEU A 318 -14.97 -35.08 21.78
CA LEU A 318 -14.90 -33.62 21.89
C LEU A 318 -13.89 -33.19 22.96
N SER A 319 -13.85 -33.89 24.10
CA SER A 319 -12.86 -33.70 25.16
C SER A 319 -11.44 -33.87 24.65
N GLU A 320 -11.21 -34.91 23.86
CA GLU A 320 -9.92 -35.13 23.19
C GLU A 320 -9.57 -34.00 22.23
N LEU A 321 -10.50 -33.59 21.36
CA LEU A 321 -10.26 -32.49 20.41
C LEU A 321 -10.06 -31.13 21.09
N THR A 322 -10.65 -30.93 22.28
CA THR A 322 -10.63 -29.65 23.02
C THR A 322 -9.42 -29.52 23.93
N TYR A 323 -9.10 -30.56 24.71
CA TYR A 323 -8.08 -30.51 25.75
C TYR A 323 -6.76 -31.15 25.34
N TYR A 324 -6.74 -32.13 24.43
CA TYR A 324 -5.56 -32.92 24.11
C TYR A 324 -5.05 -32.63 22.69
N ARG A 325 -3.82 -32.12 22.59
CA ARG A 325 -3.17 -31.88 21.28
C ARG A 325 -2.38 -33.12 20.84
N ASN A 326 -3.02 -34.06 20.18
CA ASN A 326 -2.33 -35.24 19.64
C ASN A 326 -2.18 -35.14 18.11
N ASP A 327 -1.10 -35.71 17.56
CA ASP A 327 -0.84 -35.81 16.11
C ASP A 327 -1.97 -36.56 15.35
N ASP A 328 -2.83 -37.31 16.06
CA ASP A 328 -3.95 -38.10 15.52
C ASP A 328 -5.30 -37.34 15.41
N ALA A 329 -5.28 -36.00 15.42
CA ALA A 329 -6.49 -35.20 15.25
C ALA A 329 -7.31 -35.53 13.98
N LEU A 330 -6.69 -36.15 12.96
CA LEU A 330 -7.33 -36.56 11.71
C LEU A 330 -8.30 -37.72 11.91
N SER A 331 -7.87 -38.75 12.63
CA SER A 331 -8.70 -39.92 12.92
C SER A 331 -9.86 -39.53 13.83
N LYS A 332 -9.60 -38.66 14.81
CA LYS A 332 -10.61 -38.19 15.77
C LYS A 332 -11.69 -37.30 15.14
N LEU A 333 -11.31 -36.36 14.27
CA LEU A 333 -12.29 -35.52 13.57
C LEU A 333 -13.20 -36.35 12.65
N LYS A 334 -12.67 -37.40 12.02
CA LYS A 334 -13.47 -38.30 11.19
C LYS A 334 -14.51 -39.05 12.02
N VAL A 335 -14.09 -39.66 13.13
CA VAL A 335 -15.02 -40.34 14.06
C VAL A 335 -16.05 -39.37 14.64
N PHE A 336 -15.64 -38.13 14.93
CA PHE A 336 -16.53 -37.08 15.41
C PHE A 336 -17.63 -36.72 14.39
N VAL A 337 -17.29 -36.67 13.10
CA VAL A 337 -18.26 -36.44 12.01
C VAL A 337 -19.23 -37.61 11.87
N GLU A 338 -18.76 -38.86 12.02
CA GLU A 338 -19.62 -40.06 11.99
C GLU A 338 -20.66 -40.03 13.12
N ILE A 339 -20.27 -39.65 14.34
CA ILE A 339 -21.21 -39.50 15.45
C ILE A 339 -22.20 -38.37 15.19
N LEU A 340 -21.75 -37.23 14.67
CA LEU A 340 -22.64 -36.12 14.30
C LEU A 340 -23.65 -36.50 13.21
N GLU A 341 -23.33 -37.49 12.37
CA GLU A 341 -24.24 -38.02 11.35
C GLU A 341 -25.45 -38.72 12.00
N GLU A 342 -25.21 -39.50 13.06
CA GLU A 342 -26.24 -40.17 13.87
C GLU A 342 -27.08 -39.18 14.69
N LEU A 343 -26.52 -38.01 15.01
CA LEU A 343 -27.18 -36.97 15.81
C LEU A 343 -27.94 -35.91 15.00
N GLN A 344 -28.10 -36.10 13.69
CA GLN A 344 -28.75 -35.11 12.80
C GLN A 344 -30.21 -34.81 13.15
N GLU A 345 -30.92 -35.76 13.75
CA GLU A 345 -32.33 -35.61 14.15
C GLU A 345 -32.52 -34.68 15.34
N LEU A 346 -31.46 -34.43 16.12
CA LEU A 346 -31.50 -33.49 17.24
C LEU A 346 -31.63 -32.04 16.76
N LYS A 347 -32.07 -31.16 17.66
CA LYS A 347 -32.11 -29.73 17.37
C LYS A 347 -30.68 -29.22 17.16
N TYR A 348 -30.47 -28.57 16.01
CA TYR A 348 -29.16 -28.15 15.49
C TYR A 348 -28.22 -29.29 15.02
N GLY A 349 -28.67 -30.56 15.03
CA GLY A 349 -27.90 -31.73 14.56
C GLY A 349 -27.35 -31.57 13.16
N LYS A 350 -28.23 -31.27 12.20
CA LYS A 350 -27.83 -30.98 10.82
C LYS A 350 -26.79 -29.87 10.73
N TYR A 351 -26.94 -28.80 11.50
CA TYR A 351 -26.00 -27.67 11.47
C TYR A 351 -24.58 -28.11 11.88
N TYR A 352 -24.44 -28.77 13.03
CA TYR A 352 -23.14 -29.23 13.53
C TYR A 352 -22.51 -30.27 12.59
N PHE A 353 -23.31 -31.20 12.07
CA PHE A 353 -22.84 -32.17 11.08
C PHE A 353 -22.26 -31.48 9.83
N HIS A 354 -22.98 -30.51 9.25
CA HIS A 354 -22.49 -29.79 8.06
C HIS A 354 -21.21 -28.99 8.35
N MET A 355 -21.12 -28.33 9.51
CA MET A 355 -19.94 -27.56 9.92
C MET A 355 -18.70 -28.46 10.02
N TYR A 356 -18.77 -29.52 10.82
CA TYR A 356 -17.61 -30.40 11.07
C TYR A 356 -17.27 -31.26 9.86
N ARG A 357 -18.25 -31.63 9.03
CA ARG A 357 -18.00 -32.25 7.73
C ARG A 357 -17.20 -31.32 6.81
N LEU A 358 -17.55 -30.04 6.75
CA LEU A 358 -16.82 -29.06 5.96
C LEU A 358 -15.39 -28.87 6.49
N LEU A 359 -15.21 -28.71 7.80
CA LEU A 359 -13.88 -28.62 8.43
C LEU A 359 -13.02 -29.84 8.08
N ASN A 360 -13.58 -31.05 8.16
CA ASN A 360 -12.88 -32.29 7.81
C ASN A 360 -12.45 -32.32 6.35
N GLN A 361 -13.32 -31.88 5.43
CA GLN A 361 -13.01 -31.81 4.00
C GLN A 361 -11.91 -30.79 3.69
N MET A 362 -11.99 -29.58 4.27
CA MET A 362 -10.98 -28.53 4.08
C MET A 362 -9.62 -28.94 4.64
N ARG A 363 -9.62 -29.64 5.78
CA ARG A 363 -8.42 -30.22 6.40
C ARG A 363 -7.80 -31.34 5.54
N ALA A 364 -8.62 -32.07 4.79
CA ALA A 364 -8.18 -33.16 3.92
C ALA A 364 -7.49 -32.72 2.62
N CYS A 365 -7.57 -31.44 2.23
CA CYS A 365 -6.91 -30.90 1.03
C CYS A 365 -5.41 -31.21 1.00
N LYS A 366 -4.91 -31.80 -0.08
CA LYS A 366 -3.49 -32.15 -0.28
C LYS A 366 -2.81 -31.29 -1.35
N GLU A 367 -3.59 -30.66 -2.23
CA GLU A 367 -3.12 -29.80 -3.31
C GLU A 367 -4.00 -28.54 -3.42
N VAL A 368 -3.54 -27.50 -4.13
CA VAL A 368 -4.31 -26.25 -4.31
C VAL A 368 -5.63 -26.52 -5.06
N GLN A 369 -5.63 -27.47 -5.99
CA GLN A 369 -6.83 -27.92 -6.70
C GLN A 369 -7.93 -28.43 -5.76
N ASP A 370 -7.56 -29.05 -4.63
CA ASP A 370 -8.54 -29.53 -3.65
C ASP A 370 -9.27 -28.37 -2.97
N ILE A 371 -8.57 -27.25 -2.72
CA ILE A 371 -9.10 -26.05 -2.07
C ILE A 371 -10.20 -25.40 -2.93
N ILE A 372 -9.96 -25.35 -4.24
CA ILE A 372 -10.83 -24.67 -5.22
C ILE A 372 -11.90 -25.59 -5.81
N LYS A 373 -12.10 -26.79 -5.25
CA LYS A 373 -13.16 -27.70 -5.72
C LYS A 373 -14.53 -27.03 -5.59
N PRO A 374 -15.38 -27.07 -6.64
CA PRO A 374 -16.72 -26.46 -6.62
C PRO A 374 -17.57 -26.91 -5.44
N ASN A 375 -17.39 -28.16 -4.98
CA ASN A 375 -18.11 -28.70 -3.84
C ASN A 375 -17.81 -27.94 -2.53
N ILE A 376 -16.56 -27.54 -2.27
CA ILE A 376 -16.22 -26.79 -1.04
C ILE A 376 -16.91 -25.41 -1.05
N LYS A 377 -16.90 -24.73 -2.20
CA LYS A 377 -17.58 -23.44 -2.37
C LYS A 377 -19.09 -23.57 -2.20
N LYS A 378 -19.70 -24.59 -2.83
CA LYS A 378 -21.12 -24.90 -2.70
C LYS A 378 -21.51 -25.21 -1.25
N TRP A 379 -20.72 -26.02 -0.55
CA TRP A 379 -20.96 -26.35 0.85
C TRP A 379 -20.81 -25.14 1.78
N LEU A 380 -19.85 -24.23 1.51
CA LEU A 380 -19.74 -22.96 2.22
C LEU A 380 -20.98 -22.08 2.02
N GLU A 381 -21.49 -21.98 0.80
CA GLU A 381 -22.71 -21.23 0.47
C GLU A 381 -23.94 -21.82 1.17
N GLU A 382 -24.14 -23.14 1.05
CA GLU A 382 -25.22 -23.86 1.72
C GLU A 382 -25.20 -23.70 3.25
N PHE A 383 -24.00 -23.58 3.83
CA PHE A 383 -23.83 -23.34 5.26
C PHE A 383 -24.11 -21.88 5.65
N ILE A 384 -23.60 -20.92 4.87
CA ILE A 384 -23.80 -19.47 5.10
C ILE A 384 -25.30 -19.11 4.97
N ASP A 385 -26.02 -19.71 4.04
CA ASP A 385 -27.44 -19.43 3.80
C ASP A 385 -28.35 -20.03 4.89
N LYS A 386 -27.89 -21.07 5.60
CA LYS A 386 -28.65 -21.75 6.67
C LYS A 386 -28.22 -21.30 8.08
N SER A 387 -27.51 -20.17 8.20
CA SER A 387 -26.77 -19.78 9.40
C SER A 387 -27.60 -19.05 10.49
N GLU A 388 -28.91 -19.27 10.58
CA GLU A 388 -29.77 -18.57 11.57
C GLU A 388 -29.39 -18.85 13.04
N PHE A 389 -28.54 -19.86 13.27
CA PHE A 389 -28.21 -20.40 14.60
C PHE A 389 -26.71 -20.38 14.96
N THR A 390 -25.91 -19.54 14.29
CA THR A 390 -24.44 -19.48 14.48
C THR A 390 -23.99 -18.13 15.05
N SER A 391 -22.76 -18.10 15.59
CA SER A 391 -22.14 -16.82 15.96
C SER A 391 -21.83 -15.99 14.70
N LYS A 392 -21.98 -14.66 14.80
CA LYS A 392 -21.60 -13.72 13.73
C LYS A 392 -20.13 -13.90 13.30
N ALA A 393 -19.27 -14.31 14.22
CA ALA A 393 -17.85 -14.56 13.95
C ALA A 393 -17.63 -15.72 12.96
N VAL A 394 -18.36 -16.83 13.12
CA VAL A 394 -18.29 -17.99 12.20
C VAL A 394 -18.75 -17.58 10.80
N ILE A 395 -19.85 -16.83 10.69
CA ILE A 395 -20.36 -16.34 9.39
C ILE A 395 -19.35 -15.44 8.69
N VAL A 396 -18.77 -14.47 9.40
CA VAL A 396 -17.75 -13.57 8.84
C VAL A 396 -16.54 -14.37 8.37
N LEU A 397 -16.05 -15.30 9.19
CA LEU A 397 -14.89 -16.12 8.84
C LEU A 397 -15.16 -16.96 7.58
N PHE A 398 -16.33 -17.59 7.48
CA PHE A 398 -16.67 -18.45 6.34
C PHE A 398 -16.92 -17.64 5.05
N LYS A 399 -17.45 -16.42 5.16
CA LYS A 399 -17.55 -15.48 4.02
C LYS A 399 -16.18 -15.06 3.50
N GLU A 400 -15.27 -14.69 4.40
CA GLU A 400 -13.90 -14.34 4.04
C GLU A 400 -13.12 -15.55 3.50
N LEU A 401 -13.40 -16.75 4.00
CA LEU A 401 -12.82 -18.00 3.49
C LEU A 401 -13.30 -18.27 2.05
N ARG A 402 -14.59 -18.07 1.75
CA ARG A 402 -15.13 -18.18 0.38
C ARG A 402 -14.42 -17.21 -0.57
N HIS A 403 -14.26 -15.95 -0.16
CA HIS A 403 -13.53 -14.97 -0.94
C HIS A 403 -12.04 -15.32 -1.11
N LEU A 404 -11.40 -15.91 -0.10
CA LEU A 404 -10.05 -16.47 -0.24
C LEU A 404 -10.01 -17.57 -1.31
N ILE A 405 -10.96 -18.51 -1.29
CA ILE A 405 -11.03 -19.60 -2.29
C ILE A 405 -11.19 -19.03 -3.69
N GLU A 406 -12.04 -18.01 -3.89
CA GLU A 406 -12.20 -17.32 -5.18
C GLU A 406 -10.89 -16.71 -5.67
N VAL A 407 -10.12 -16.09 -4.77
CA VAL A 407 -8.83 -15.49 -5.13
C VAL A 407 -7.80 -16.57 -5.46
N ILE A 408 -7.80 -17.70 -4.74
CA ILE A 408 -6.95 -18.85 -5.04
C ILE A 408 -7.35 -19.48 -6.38
N GLU A 409 -8.64 -19.58 -6.69
CA GLU A 409 -9.18 -20.10 -7.94
C GLU A 409 -8.79 -19.21 -9.12
N GLN A 410 -8.92 -17.89 -8.96
CA GLN A 410 -8.47 -16.93 -9.95
C GLN A 410 -6.95 -17.05 -10.19
N PHE A 411 -6.15 -17.11 -9.13
CA PHE A 411 -4.71 -17.36 -9.20
C PHE A 411 -4.39 -18.65 -9.99
N TYR A 412 -5.15 -19.71 -9.74
CA TYR A 412 -4.92 -21.01 -10.34
C TYR A 412 -5.22 -21.03 -11.85
N TYR A 413 -6.38 -20.52 -12.27
CA TYR A 413 -6.90 -20.69 -13.64
C TYR A 413 -6.79 -19.46 -14.57
N TYR A 414 -6.80 -18.22 -14.05
CA TYR A 414 -7.20 -17.06 -14.87
C TYR A 414 -6.11 -16.01 -15.13
N TYR A 415 -4.87 -16.20 -14.66
CA TYR A 415 -3.84 -15.15 -14.72
C TYR A 415 -2.67 -15.42 -15.67
N ILE A 416 -2.23 -14.34 -16.33
CA ILE A 416 -0.94 -14.21 -17.01
C ILE A 416 0.18 -14.30 -15.95
N PRO A 417 1.34 -14.91 -16.25
CA PRO A 417 2.48 -15.03 -15.33
C PRO A 417 2.81 -13.81 -14.46
N GLU A 418 2.74 -12.62 -15.04
CA GLU A 418 2.97 -11.32 -14.38
C GLU A 418 1.99 -11.05 -13.22
N GLU A 419 0.71 -11.38 -13.40
CA GLU A 419 -0.35 -11.12 -12.43
C GLU A 419 -0.39 -12.19 -11.33
N LYS A 420 0.01 -13.43 -11.67
CA LYS A 420 0.14 -14.54 -10.69
C LYS A 420 1.06 -14.16 -9.52
N TYR A 421 2.18 -13.47 -9.78
CA TYR A 421 3.12 -13.09 -8.74
C TYR A 421 2.53 -12.05 -7.76
N LEU A 422 1.77 -11.06 -8.26
CA LEU A 422 1.11 -10.05 -7.42
C LEU A 422 0.07 -10.68 -6.47
N GLN A 423 -0.71 -11.64 -6.97
CA GLN A 423 -1.75 -12.31 -6.19
C GLN A 423 -1.23 -13.20 -5.06
N LYS A 424 0.00 -13.73 -5.18
CA LYS A 424 0.65 -14.50 -4.12
C LYS A 424 0.55 -13.82 -2.76
N ARG A 425 0.95 -12.55 -2.74
CA ARG A 425 1.03 -11.76 -1.52
C ARG A 425 -0.35 -11.52 -0.93
N ASP A 426 -1.34 -11.28 -1.78
CA ASP A 426 -2.72 -11.05 -1.36
C ASP A 426 -3.34 -12.30 -0.74
N ILE A 427 -3.11 -13.47 -1.34
CA ILE A 427 -3.54 -14.77 -0.81
C ILE A 427 -2.92 -15.01 0.57
N LEU A 428 -1.60 -14.89 0.71
CA LEU A 428 -0.90 -15.11 1.99
C LEU A 428 -1.36 -14.11 3.06
N THR A 429 -1.59 -12.85 2.69
CA THR A 429 -2.09 -11.82 3.61
C THR A 429 -3.51 -12.12 4.08
N LYS A 430 -4.39 -12.60 3.18
CA LYS A 430 -5.76 -13.00 3.53
C LYS A 430 -5.77 -14.22 4.45
N ILE A 431 -4.93 -15.23 4.19
CA ILE A 431 -4.77 -16.40 5.07
C ILE A 431 -4.35 -15.97 6.49
N ALA A 432 -3.37 -15.07 6.60
CA ALA A 432 -2.92 -14.57 7.90
C ALA A 432 -4.02 -13.81 8.67
N LYS A 433 -4.84 -13.01 7.96
CA LYS A 433 -6.01 -12.34 8.57
C LYS A 433 -7.05 -13.33 9.07
N LEU A 434 -7.40 -14.32 8.26
CA LEU A 434 -8.36 -15.36 8.62
C LEU A 434 -7.91 -16.17 9.84
N ARG A 435 -6.61 -16.48 9.94
CA ARG A 435 -6.02 -17.18 11.08
C ARG A 435 -6.20 -16.39 12.37
N ASN A 436 -5.93 -15.09 12.32
CA ASN A 436 -6.13 -14.20 13.45
C ASN A 436 -7.61 -14.15 13.89
N ILE A 437 -8.55 -14.13 12.95
CA ILE A 437 -9.99 -14.20 13.27
C ILE A 437 -10.34 -15.53 13.92
N ALA A 438 -9.83 -16.66 13.40
CA ALA A 438 -10.06 -17.98 13.96
C ALA A 438 -9.59 -18.07 15.42
N GLU A 439 -8.33 -17.68 15.66
CA GLU A 439 -7.68 -17.75 16.97
C GLU A 439 -8.42 -16.92 18.04
N ASN A 440 -8.90 -15.72 17.67
CA ASN A 440 -9.46 -14.77 18.62
C ASN A 440 -10.99 -14.81 18.76
N LYS A 441 -11.71 -15.43 17.82
CA LYS A 441 -13.18 -15.39 17.81
C LYS A 441 -13.84 -16.75 17.96
N LEU A 442 -13.19 -17.85 17.56
CA LEU A 442 -13.77 -19.20 17.63
C LEU A 442 -13.45 -19.89 18.96
N VAL A 443 -14.36 -20.78 19.40
CA VAL A 443 -14.16 -21.63 20.59
C VAL A 443 -13.34 -22.86 20.19
N GLU A 444 -12.72 -23.54 21.15
CA GLU A 444 -12.13 -24.86 20.89
C GLU A 444 -13.23 -25.91 20.73
N PRO A 445 -13.09 -26.91 19.83
CA PRO A 445 -11.92 -27.17 18.99
C PRO A 445 -11.90 -26.44 17.63
N GLU A 446 -12.94 -25.67 17.27
CA GLU A 446 -13.05 -25.03 15.95
C GLU A 446 -11.93 -24.02 15.67
N SER A 447 -11.49 -23.30 16.70
CA SER A 447 -10.34 -22.39 16.63
C SER A 447 -9.08 -23.12 16.19
N TYR A 448 -8.72 -24.21 16.88
CA TYR A 448 -7.57 -25.05 16.53
C TYR A 448 -7.68 -25.64 15.13
N LEU A 449 -8.82 -26.26 14.79
CA LEU A 449 -9.03 -26.89 13.49
C LEU A 449 -8.89 -25.87 12.34
N MET A 450 -9.46 -24.68 12.48
CA MET A 450 -9.40 -23.66 11.43
C MET A 450 -8.00 -23.03 11.32
N ALA A 451 -7.43 -22.57 12.42
CA ALA A 451 -6.17 -21.82 12.40
C ALA A 451 -4.97 -22.73 12.09
N GLU A 452 -4.86 -23.86 12.79
CA GLU A 452 -3.65 -24.67 12.82
C GLU A 452 -3.68 -25.82 11.81
N GLU A 453 -4.81 -26.50 11.65
CA GLU A 453 -4.91 -27.66 10.76
C GLU A 453 -5.28 -27.30 9.31
N ILE A 454 -6.12 -26.27 9.11
CA ILE A 454 -6.61 -25.88 7.78
C ILE A 454 -5.77 -24.74 7.19
N LEU A 455 -5.77 -23.56 7.81
CA LEU A 455 -5.19 -22.35 7.21
C LEU A 455 -3.66 -22.41 7.11
N ASN A 456 -2.95 -23.01 8.07
CA ASN A 456 -1.50 -23.24 7.92
C ASN A 456 -1.21 -24.20 6.76
N LYS A 457 -2.00 -25.28 6.64
CA LYS A 457 -1.82 -26.26 5.58
C LYS A 457 -2.03 -25.63 4.21
N TRP A 458 -3.10 -24.84 4.06
CA TRP A 458 -3.40 -24.13 2.82
C TRP A 458 -2.30 -23.12 2.46
N GLU A 459 -1.74 -22.40 3.43
CA GLU A 459 -0.58 -21.52 3.22
C GLU A 459 0.59 -22.30 2.58
N LEU A 460 0.95 -23.45 3.15
CA LEU A 460 2.03 -24.30 2.64
C LEU A 460 1.75 -24.84 1.23
N LEU A 461 0.51 -25.21 0.94
CA LEU A 461 0.10 -25.70 -0.39
C LEU A 461 0.23 -24.60 -1.44
N VAL A 462 -0.28 -23.40 -1.13
CA VAL A 462 -0.16 -22.22 -2.01
C VAL A 462 1.31 -21.88 -2.23
N GLU A 463 2.12 -21.82 -1.19
CA GLU A 463 3.56 -21.54 -1.31
C GLU A 463 4.30 -22.57 -2.17
N LYS A 464 3.94 -23.86 -2.06
CA LYS A 464 4.52 -24.94 -2.86
C LYS A 464 4.19 -24.76 -4.34
N GLU A 465 2.94 -24.45 -4.68
CA GLU A 465 2.50 -24.20 -6.05
C GLU A 465 3.25 -23.01 -6.66
N PHE A 466 3.43 -21.94 -5.89
CA PHE A 466 4.22 -20.78 -6.32
C PHE A 466 5.68 -21.10 -6.60
N LYS A 467 6.30 -22.01 -5.84
CA LYS A 467 7.72 -22.39 -6.07
C LYS A 467 7.92 -23.11 -7.40
N GLN A 468 6.89 -23.75 -7.94
CA GLN A 468 6.94 -24.39 -9.25
C GLN A 468 6.81 -23.38 -10.40
N PHE A 469 6.36 -22.16 -10.10
CA PHE A 469 6.24 -21.08 -11.07
C PHE A 469 7.60 -20.41 -11.32
N VAL A 470 8.25 -20.72 -12.46
CA VAL A 470 9.52 -20.08 -12.86
C VAL A 470 9.22 -18.91 -13.79
N GLY A 471 8.94 -17.74 -13.21
CA GLY A 471 8.84 -16.51 -14.01
C GLY A 471 10.19 -16.15 -14.65
N SER A 472 10.17 -15.66 -15.89
CA SER A 472 11.40 -15.24 -16.58
C SER A 472 11.75 -13.78 -16.29
N GLN A 473 13.03 -13.51 -16.00
CA GLN A 473 13.58 -12.14 -16.00
C GLN A 473 14.01 -11.84 -17.43
N ARG A 474 13.49 -10.76 -18.02
CA ARG A 474 13.88 -10.30 -19.36
C ARG A 474 13.93 -8.79 -19.38
N LEU A 475 15.04 -8.25 -19.84
CA LEU A 475 15.24 -6.82 -20.02
C LEU A 475 15.17 -6.49 -21.51
N ASN A 476 14.47 -5.42 -21.84
CA ASN A 476 14.64 -4.75 -23.12
C ASN A 476 15.57 -3.55 -22.90
N VAL A 477 16.70 -3.55 -23.59
CA VAL A 477 17.67 -2.45 -23.55
C VAL A 477 17.74 -1.85 -24.95
N GLU A 478 17.36 -0.59 -25.06
CA GLU A 478 17.46 0.18 -26.29
C GLU A 478 18.38 1.38 -26.08
N LEU A 479 19.29 1.63 -27.02
CA LEU A 479 19.97 2.91 -27.13
C LEU A 479 19.07 3.88 -27.88
N LYS A 480 18.62 4.94 -27.22
CA LYS A 480 17.79 5.99 -27.84
C LYS A 480 18.58 6.92 -28.76
N THR A 481 19.89 7.00 -28.56
CA THR A 481 20.82 7.89 -29.28
C THR A 481 21.74 7.10 -30.21
N LYS A 482 21.21 6.57 -31.32
CA LYS A 482 21.94 5.67 -32.23
C LYS A 482 22.79 6.44 -33.23
N LYS A 483 22.33 7.60 -33.70
CA LYS A 483 23.00 8.46 -34.68
C LYS A 483 23.37 9.81 -34.07
N LEU A 484 24.67 10.06 -33.92
CA LEU A 484 25.20 11.22 -33.21
C LEU A 484 26.15 12.04 -34.07
N LEU A 485 26.14 13.37 -33.87
CA LEU A 485 27.13 14.24 -34.48
C LEU A 485 28.50 13.93 -33.88
N ASP A 486 29.50 13.66 -34.72
CA ASP A 486 30.86 13.47 -34.22
C ASP A 486 31.37 14.75 -33.55
N SER A 487 31.69 14.62 -32.27
CA SER A 487 32.05 15.72 -31.40
C SER A 487 32.87 15.21 -30.22
N ARG A 488 33.60 16.12 -29.56
CA ARG A 488 34.44 15.78 -28.39
C ARG A 488 33.66 15.14 -27.23
N ARG A 489 32.34 15.37 -27.16
CA ARG A 489 31.47 14.83 -26.11
C ARG A 489 30.13 14.47 -26.73
N ILE A 490 29.84 13.18 -26.75
CA ILE A 490 28.55 12.65 -27.19
C ILE A 490 27.79 12.07 -26.00
N HIS A 491 26.46 12.23 -26.02
CA HIS A 491 25.57 11.80 -24.95
C HIS A 491 24.88 10.50 -25.36
N LEU A 492 25.17 9.42 -24.64
CA LEU A 492 24.54 8.12 -24.81
C LEU A 492 23.36 7.98 -23.85
N ILE A 493 22.17 7.83 -24.39
CA ILE A 493 20.94 7.70 -23.62
C ILE A 493 20.33 6.32 -23.90
N PHE A 494 20.19 5.52 -22.84
CA PHE A 494 19.56 4.21 -22.92
C PHE A 494 18.12 4.27 -22.41
N GLY A 495 17.29 3.32 -22.84
CA GLY A 495 16.01 2.97 -22.24
C GLY A 495 16.04 1.50 -21.84
N ILE A 496 15.92 1.24 -20.53
CA ILE A 496 15.93 -0.10 -19.95
C ILE A 496 14.55 -0.38 -19.37
N ALA A 497 13.84 -1.35 -19.93
CA ALA A 497 12.51 -1.76 -19.50
C ALA A 497 12.52 -3.23 -19.05
N ASN A 498 11.79 -3.53 -17.98
CA ASN A 498 11.49 -4.91 -17.63
C ASN A 498 10.36 -5.41 -18.54
N ILE A 499 10.66 -6.38 -19.39
CA ILE A 499 9.68 -7.10 -20.21
C ILE A 499 9.47 -8.53 -19.69
N GLY A 500 10.09 -8.86 -18.56
CA GLY A 500 9.96 -10.13 -17.87
C GLY A 500 8.79 -10.17 -16.90
N GLU A 501 8.43 -11.38 -16.49
CA GLU A 501 7.24 -11.66 -15.67
C GLU A 501 7.49 -11.37 -14.18
N VAL A 502 8.76 -11.25 -13.78
CA VAL A 502 9.15 -11.05 -12.39
C VAL A 502 9.44 -9.57 -12.14
N PRO A 503 8.85 -8.95 -11.09
CA PRO A 503 9.13 -7.58 -10.72
C PRO A 503 10.61 -7.37 -10.35
N LEU A 504 11.19 -6.32 -10.92
CA LEU A 504 12.52 -5.85 -10.53
C LEU A 504 12.41 -4.83 -9.39
N ILE A 505 13.35 -4.90 -8.45
CA ILE A 505 13.51 -3.93 -7.35
C ILE A 505 14.71 -3.01 -7.55
N ASN A 506 15.69 -3.40 -8.37
CA ASN A 506 16.86 -2.60 -8.64
C ASN A 506 17.40 -2.88 -10.04
N LEU A 507 17.77 -1.81 -10.74
CA LEU A 507 18.51 -1.86 -11.99
C LEU A 507 19.77 -1.01 -11.83
N ILE A 508 20.90 -1.57 -12.22
CA ILE A 508 22.20 -0.88 -12.26
C ILE A 508 22.72 -1.02 -13.68
N ALA A 509 22.94 0.11 -14.35
CA ALA A 509 23.53 0.17 -15.67
C ALA A 509 24.95 0.71 -15.56
N ARG A 510 25.92 0.03 -16.19
CA ARG A 510 27.33 0.42 -16.15
C ARG A 510 27.97 0.36 -17.53
N LEU A 511 28.55 1.46 -17.97
CA LEU A 511 29.43 1.44 -19.15
C LEU A 511 30.75 0.76 -18.79
N LEU A 512 31.13 -0.24 -19.61
CA LEU A 512 32.43 -0.88 -19.49
C LEU A 512 33.52 -0.01 -20.13
N PRO A 513 34.78 -0.11 -19.67
CA PRO A 513 35.90 0.56 -20.32
C PRO A 513 36.11 0.02 -21.76
N SER A 514 36.51 0.90 -22.68
CA SER A 514 36.85 0.55 -24.06
C SER A 514 38.02 1.42 -24.52
N ASP A 515 38.76 0.96 -25.53
CA ASP A 515 39.76 1.75 -26.24
C ASP A 515 39.12 2.68 -27.29
N GLN A 516 37.86 2.45 -27.66
CA GLN A 516 37.11 3.23 -28.65
C GLN A 516 36.53 4.54 -28.11
N TYR A 517 36.50 4.74 -26.79
CA TYR A 517 36.00 5.96 -26.17
C TYR A 517 36.59 6.19 -24.77
N GLU A 518 36.52 7.44 -24.31
CA GLU A 518 36.77 7.82 -22.91
C GLU A 518 35.48 8.31 -22.26
N VAL A 519 35.20 7.93 -21.02
CA VAL A 519 34.02 8.44 -20.29
C VAL A 519 34.35 9.82 -19.73
N PHE A 520 33.49 10.81 -20.01
CA PHE A 520 33.70 12.20 -19.65
C PHE A 520 33.19 12.50 -18.22
N GLU A 521 34.04 13.02 -17.33
CA GLU A 521 33.77 13.14 -15.88
C GLU A 521 33.30 14.55 -15.43
N GLN A 522 32.32 14.60 -14.53
CA GLN A 522 32.16 15.68 -13.54
C GLN A 522 32.14 15.04 -12.14
N GLU A 523 33.22 15.25 -11.37
CA GLU A 523 33.42 15.07 -9.92
C GLU A 523 33.14 13.70 -9.23
N LYS A 524 32.41 12.75 -9.82
CA LYS A 524 32.31 11.36 -9.31
C LYS A 524 32.29 10.39 -10.49
N LYS A 525 33.05 9.29 -10.40
CA LYS A 525 33.13 8.16 -11.35
C LYS A 525 31.74 7.56 -11.67
N GLU A 526 30.90 8.23 -12.42
CA GLU A 526 29.56 7.74 -12.76
C GLU A 526 29.55 6.95 -14.07
N THR A 527 30.47 5.99 -14.19
CA THR A 527 30.29 4.86 -15.14
C THR A 527 29.11 4.00 -14.74
N THR A 528 28.55 4.17 -13.54
CA THR A 528 27.46 3.39 -12.98
C THR A 528 26.28 4.29 -12.65
N LYS A 529 25.11 3.98 -13.23
CA LYS A 529 23.82 4.61 -12.93
C LYS A 529 22.90 3.55 -12.32
N ARG A 530 22.07 3.93 -11.35
CA ARG A 530 21.17 2.97 -10.67
C ARG A 530 19.81 3.58 -10.42
N ILE A 531 18.80 2.72 -10.45
CA ILE A 531 17.43 3.05 -10.03
C ILE A 531 16.88 1.92 -9.17
N ARG A 532 16.22 2.31 -8.07
CA ARG A 532 15.42 1.39 -7.26
C ARG A 532 13.98 1.45 -7.74
N LEU A 533 13.44 0.30 -8.13
CA LEU A 533 12.08 0.15 -8.62
C LEU A 533 11.16 -0.27 -7.44
N THR A 534 9.90 0.16 -7.47
CA THR A 534 8.88 -0.15 -6.44
C THR A 534 7.55 -0.58 -7.07
N LYS A 535 6.70 -1.22 -6.27
CA LYS A 535 5.53 -2.05 -6.62
C LYS A 535 4.32 -1.40 -7.32
N SER A 536 4.41 -0.23 -7.94
CA SER A 536 3.21 0.36 -8.55
C SER A 536 2.67 -0.53 -9.69
N ASN A 537 1.35 -0.61 -9.80
CA ASN A 537 0.56 -1.41 -10.77
C ASN A 537 0.82 -1.10 -12.25
N ASP A 538 1.83 -0.30 -12.57
CA ASP A 538 2.15 0.16 -13.92
C ASP A 538 3.62 -0.12 -14.25
N GLN A 539 4.05 -1.38 -14.10
CA GLN A 539 5.42 -1.79 -14.46
C GLN A 539 5.71 -1.59 -15.96
N LYS A 540 4.68 -1.57 -16.81
CA LYS A 540 4.79 -1.30 -18.25
C LYS A 540 5.18 0.16 -18.54
N SER A 541 5.07 1.10 -17.59
CA SER A 541 5.39 2.53 -17.81
C SER A 541 6.70 3.03 -17.19
N ARG A 542 7.48 2.19 -16.51
CA ARG A 542 8.74 2.60 -15.83
C ARG A 542 10.00 2.21 -16.62
N ILE A 543 10.33 2.98 -17.65
CA ILE A 543 11.60 2.88 -18.37
C ILE A 543 12.73 3.56 -17.57
N PHE A 544 13.76 2.82 -17.18
CA PHE A 544 14.99 3.38 -16.61
C PHE A 544 15.86 3.95 -17.73
N SER A 545 16.09 5.27 -17.72
CA SER A 545 16.77 5.93 -18.85
C SER A 545 18.14 6.54 -18.48
N PRO A 546 19.18 5.73 -18.19
CA PRO A 546 20.49 6.24 -17.79
C PRO A 546 21.16 6.98 -18.96
N GLU A 547 21.85 8.08 -18.61
CA GLU A 547 22.61 8.90 -19.54
C GLU A 547 24.10 8.85 -19.18
N PHE A 548 24.94 8.70 -20.20
CA PHE A 548 26.39 8.69 -20.09
C PHE A 548 27.00 9.62 -21.12
N VAL A 549 28.07 10.32 -20.75
CA VAL A 549 28.80 11.20 -21.66
C VAL A 549 30.14 10.56 -21.98
N ILE A 550 30.46 10.41 -23.26
CA ILE A 550 31.73 9.84 -23.72
C ILE A 550 32.40 10.76 -24.74
N SER A 551 33.73 10.67 -24.83
CA SER A 551 34.54 11.21 -25.91
C SER A 551 34.89 10.05 -26.86
N PRO A 552 34.35 10.01 -28.08
CA PRO A 552 34.69 8.97 -29.05
C PRO A 552 36.15 9.10 -29.50
N LYS A 553 36.79 7.97 -29.78
CA LYS A 553 38.16 7.86 -30.33
C LYS A 553 38.19 7.23 -31.72
N THR A 554 37.03 6.76 -32.19
CA THR A 554 36.86 6.03 -33.46
C THR A 554 35.68 6.61 -34.23
N PHE A 555 35.73 6.49 -35.56
CA PHE A 555 34.73 6.99 -36.52
C PHE A 555 34.71 6.03 -37.73
N PRO A 556 33.56 5.79 -38.39
CA PRO A 556 32.23 6.35 -38.12
C PRO A 556 31.41 5.60 -37.06
N HIS A 557 31.95 4.53 -36.47
CA HIS A 557 31.22 3.72 -35.49
C HIS A 557 31.97 3.63 -34.17
N VAL A 558 31.23 3.64 -33.06
CA VAL A 558 31.75 3.40 -31.72
C VAL A 558 30.96 2.26 -31.10
N ASN A 559 31.63 1.17 -30.73
CA ASN A 559 31.01 0.04 -30.05
C ASN A 559 31.05 0.25 -28.53
N VAL A 560 29.87 0.28 -27.92
CA VAL A 560 29.66 0.57 -26.51
C VAL A 560 29.13 -0.67 -25.81
N GLN A 561 29.78 -1.04 -24.71
CA GLN A 561 29.35 -2.15 -23.88
C GLN A 561 28.64 -1.66 -22.62
N LEU A 562 27.36 -1.99 -22.51
CA LEU A 562 26.54 -1.68 -21.34
C LEU A 562 26.29 -2.96 -20.52
N LYS A 563 26.83 -2.98 -19.30
CA LYS A 563 26.52 -4.02 -18.31
C LYS A 563 25.30 -3.61 -17.50
N VAL A 564 24.23 -4.41 -17.53
CA VAL A 564 23.03 -4.21 -16.73
C VAL A 564 22.92 -5.30 -15.67
N GLU A 565 22.87 -4.90 -14.41
CA GLU A 565 22.64 -5.78 -13.27
C GLU A 565 21.22 -5.55 -12.76
N SER A 566 20.45 -6.64 -12.64
CA SER A 566 19.07 -6.60 -12.15
C SER A 566 18.93 -7.38 -10.85
N LEU A 567 17.99 -6.96 -10.00
CA LEU A 567 17.61 -7.66 -8.78
C LEU A 567 16.09 -7.74 -8.72
N THR A 568 15.57 -8.95 -8.51
CA THR A 568 14.13 -9.18 -8.28
C THR A 568 13.75 -9.13 -6.81
N GLU A 569 12.45 -9.09 -6.53
CA GLU A 569 11.93 -9.22 -5.17
C GLU A 569 12.37 -10.50 -4.45
N GLU A 570 12.52 -11.61 -5.18
CA GLU A 570 13.03 -12.89 -4.65
C GLU A 570 14.55 -12.89 -4.39
N ARG A 571 15.20 -11.73 -4.55
CA ARG A 571 16.65 -11.55 -4.43
C ARG A 571 17.47 -12.35 -5.46
N LYS A 572 16.86 -12.82 -6.54
CA LYS A 572 17.60 -13.36 -7.69
C LYS A 572 18.23 -12.20 -8.44
N LYS A 573 19.54 -12.31 -8.67
CA LYS A 573 20.34 -11.36 -9.44
C LYS A 573 20.54 -11.88 -10.85
N SER A 574 20.38 -11.02 -11.84
CA SER A 574 20.87 -11.29 -13.20
C SER A 574 21.90 -10.22 -13.60
N THR A 575 22.76 -10.59 -14.54
CA THR A 575 23.72 -9.68 -15.17
C THR A 575 23.74 -9.98 -16.65
N GLU A 576 23.50 -8.94 -17.45
CA GLU A 576 23.49 -9.01 -18.91
C GLU A 576 24.44 -7.93 -19.44
N ILE A 577 25.13 -8.23 -20.54
CA ILE A 577 26.01 -7.27 -21.23
C ILE A 577 25.44 -7.09 -22.63
N PHE A 578 25.31 -5.83 -23.03
CA PHE A 578 24.78 -5.43 -24.33
C PHE A 578 25.90 -4.73 -25.10
N ASP A 579 26.25 -5.29 -26.25
CA ASP A 579 27.12 -4.67 -27.25
C ASP A 579 26.27 -3.83 -28.20
N ILE A 580 26.52 -2.52 -28.24
CA ILE A 580 25.67 -1.58 -28.95
C ILE A 580 26.56 -0.67 -29.80
N GLU A 581 26.27 -0.64 -31.09
CA GLU A 581 26.96 0.24 -32.04
C GLU A 581 26.31 1.63 -32.07
N VAL A 582 27.13 2.66 -32.03
CA VAL A 582 26.75 4.07 -32.20
C VAL A 582 27.30 4.55 -33.53
N GLU A 583 26.44 5.07 -34.39
CA GLU A 583 26.80 5.70 -35.66
C GLU A 583 27.12 7.18 -35.42
N LEU A 584 28.33 7.59 -35.77
CA LEU A 584 28.78 8.97 -35.80
C LEU A 584 28.75 9.49 -37.23
N PHE A 585 28.28 10.72 -37.39
CA PHE A 585 28.25 11.36 -38.70
C PHE A 585 28.84 12.77 -38.66
N HIS A 586 29.38 13.16 -39.81
CA HIS A 586 29.60 14.56 -40.16
C HIS A 586 28.67 14.85 -41.33
N GLU A 587 27.79 15.84 -41.18
CA GLU A 587 27.01 16.32 -42.31
C GLU A 587 27.23 17.80 -42.53
N SER A 588 27.35 18.14 -43.81
CA SER A 588 27.33 19.51 -44.30
C SER A 588 26.06 19.70 -45.11
N ILE A 589 25.00 20.11 -44.42
CA ILE A 589 23.79 20.60 -45.08
C ILE A 589 24.10 22.03 -45.53
N LYS A 590 23.83 22.35 -46.80
CA LYS A 590 23.97 23.72 -47.30
C LYS A 590 23.02 24.61 -46.50
N PHE A 591 23.57 25.64 -45.86
CA PHE A 591 22.77 26.59 -45.10
C PHE A 591 21.80 27.37 -46.00
N GLU A 592 20.53 27.37 -45.61
CA GLU A 592 19.48 28.21 -46.16
C GLU A 592 18.68 28.79 -44.99
N GLU A 593 18.46 30.10 -45.00
CA GLU A 593 17.65 30.75 -43.97
C GLU A 593 16.18 30.39 -44.17
N ILE A 594 15.51 29.95 -43.09
CA ILE A 594 14.11 29.53 -43.13
C ILE A 594 13.22 30.40 -42.26
N GLN A 595 11.98 30.59 -42.71
CA GLN A 595 10.93 31.11 -41.83
C GLN A 595 10.57 30.07 -40.78
N ASN A 596 10.34 30.52 -39.55
CA ASN A 596 10.08 29.62 -38.43
C ASN A 596 8.69 28.96 -38.56
N PRO A 597 8.60 27.64 -38.74
CA PRO A 597 7.31 26.95 -38.90
C PRO A 597 6.60 26.73 -37.57
N TYR A 598 7.30 26.83 -36.44
CA TYR A 598 6.77 26.53 -35.11
C TYR A 598 5.94 27.68 -34.54
N ILE A 599 4.72 27.36 -34.14
CA ILE A 599 3.72 28.28 -33.63
C ILE A 599 3.70 28.18 -32.10
N VAL A 600 4.30 29.16 -31.44
CA VAL A 600 4.36 29.24 -29.98
C VAL A 600 3.15 29.98 -29.43
N GLY A 601 2.51 29.41 -28.41
CA GLY A 601 1.44 30.04 -27.63
C GLY A 601 0.06 30.05 -28.27
N ASN A 602 -0.04 30.18 -29.60
CA ASN A 602 -1.31 30.21 -30.32
C ASN A 602 -1.86 28.80 -30.61
N PRO A 603 -3.19 28.59 -30.57
CA PRO A 603 -3.81 27.34 -31.02
C PRO A 603 -3.52 27.05 -32.50
N ILE A 604 -3.32 25.77 -32.81
CA ILE A 604 -3.03 25.30 -34.18
C ILE A 604 -4.36 25.11 -34.93
N LYS A 605 -4.63 26.04 -35.85
CA LYS A 605 -5.89 26.06 -36.63
C LYS A 605 -5.81 25.22 -37.91
N THR A 606 -4.63 25.04 -38.48
CA THR A 606 -4.41 24.33 -39.75
C THR A 606 -3.92 22.90 -39.50
N LYS A 607 -4.10 22.02 -40.49
CA LYS A 607 -3.67 20.61 -40.40
C LYS A 607 -2.15 20.45 -40.51
N SER A 608 -1.45 21.37 -41.17
CA SER A 608 -0.02 21.23 -41.51
C SER A 608 0.91 21.20 -40.30
N MET A 609 0.58 21.92 -39.22
CA MET A 609 1.36 21.96 -37.97
C MET A 609 0.68 21.20 -36.82
N PHE A 610 -0.31 20.35 -37.13
CA PHE A 610 -1.03 19.57 -36.13
C PHE A 610 -0.54 18.11 -36.16
N TYR A 611 0.17 17.71 -35.09
CA TYR A 611 0.81 16.41 -34.96
C TYR A 611 0.16 15.52 -33.90
N GLY A 612 0.15 14.21 -34.14
CA GLY A 612 -0.40 13.20 -33.24
C GLY A 612 -1.91 13.23 -33.06
N ARG A 613 -2.37 12.73 -31.90
CA ARG A 613 -3.79 12.72 -31.45
C ARG A 613 -4.75 11.85 -32.28
N LYS A 614 -4.24 10.92 -33.10
CA LYS A 614 -5.08 10.04 -33.93
C LYS A 614 -6.03 9.19 -33.08
N ASP A 615 -5.55 8.70 -31.96
CA ASP A 615 -6.29 8.00 -30.91
C ASP A 615 -7.48 8.84 -30.39
N ILE A 616 -7.24 10.12 -30.06
CA ILE A 616 -8.26 11.05 -29.59
C ILE A 616 -9.33 11.28 -30.66
N PHE A 617 -8.92 11.49 -31.92
CA PHE A 617 -9.90 11.62 -33.01
C PHE A 617 -10.69 10.34 -33.26
N ASN A 618 -10.09 9.16 -33.12
CA ASN A 618 -10.81 7.90 -33.27
C ASN A 618 -11.86 7.73 -32.15
N GLN A 619 -11.52 8.08 -30.91
CA GLN A 619 -12.48 8.11 -29.80
C GLN A 619 -13.63 9.07 -30.07
N ILE A 620 -13.32 10.31 -30.46
CA ILE A 620 -14.34 11.33 -30.75
C ILE A 620 -15.20 10.90 -31.96
N SER A 621 -14.60 10.32 -33.00
CA SER A 621 -15.36 9.84 -34.16
C SER A 621 -16.29 8.68 -33.79
N GLY A 622 -15.86 7.78 -32.91
CA GLY A 622 -16.72 6.72 -32.38
C GLY A 622 -17.92 7.25 -31.58
N ILE A 623 -17.74 8.37 -30.88
CA ILE A 623 -18.82 9.07 -30.16
C ILE A 623 -19.77 9.78 -31.14
N ILE A 624 -19.23 10.42 -32.17
CA ILE A 624 -20.01 11.23 -33.12
C ILE A 624 -20.76 10.37 -34.15
N ILE A 625 -20.19 9.23 -34.57
CA ILE A 625 -20.73 8.38 -35.66
C ILE A 625 -21.60 7.23 -35.13
N GLY A 626 -21.64 7.00 -33.82
CA GLY A 626 -22.46 5.94 -33.20
C GLY A 626 -23.98 6.13 -33.38
N VAL A 627 -24.74 5.05 -33.17
CA VAL A 627 -26.24 5.05 -33.22
C VAL A 627 -26.85 6.01 -32.18
N LEU A 628 -26.10 6.31 -31.12
CA LEU A 628 -26.39 7.36 -30.14
C LEU A 628 -25.15 8.27 -30.08
N ILE A 629 -25.32 9.53 -30.48
CA ILE A 629 -24.30 10.55 -30.26
C ILE A 629 -24.37 10.91 -28.77
N ASN A 630 -23.23 10.87 -28.09
CA ASN A 630 -23.14 11.21 -26.67
C ASN A 630 -22.32 12.50 -26.49
N PRO A 631 -22.63 13.32 -25.48
CA PRO A 631 -21.85 14.50 -25.20
C PRO A 631 -20.45 14.10 -24.71
N ALA A 632 -19.45 14.95 -24.94
CA ALA A 632 -18.05 14.64 -24.64
C ALA A 632 -17.35 15.74 -23.85
N ILE A 633 -16.51 15.35 -22.89
CA ILE A 633 -15.62 16.24 -22.14
C ILE A 633 -14.18 15.98 -22.57
N ILE A 634 -13.48 17.00 -23.02
CA ILE A 634 -12.04 16.96 -23.31
C ILE A 634 -11.31 17.74 -22.22
N TYR A 635 -10.67 17.06 -21.29
CA TYR A 635 -9.96 17.73 -20.19
C TYR A 635 -8.46 17.45 -20.22
N GLY A 636 -7.66 18.35 -19.66
CA GLY A 636 -6.21 18.20 -19.59
C GLY A 636 -5.51 19.51 -19.26
N GLN A 637 -4.20 19.45 -19.05
CA GLN A 637 -3.40 20.61 -18.63
C GLN A 637 -3.52 21.83 -19.56
N TYR A 638 -3.18 23.00 -19.02
CA TYR A 638 -3.10 24.23 -19.78
C TYR A 638 -2.08 24.11 -20.93
N ARG A 639 -2.41 24.61 -22.13
CA ARG A 639 -1.62 24.50 -23.37
C ARG A 639 -1.32 23.08 -23.90
N ILE A 640 -2.00 22.04 -23.42
CA ILE A 640 -1.82 20.66 -23.93
C ILE A 640 -2.39 20.44 -25.36
N GLY A 641 -3.06 21.44 -25.92
CA GLY A 641 -3.58 21.43 -27.30
C GLY A 641 -5.10 21.21 -27.43
N LYS A 642 -5.88 21.41 -26.36
CA LYS A 642 -7.36 21.25 -26.37
C LYS A 642 -8.02 22.10 -27.46
N THR A 643 -7.80 23.41 -27.44
CA THR A 643 -8.34 24.34 -28.45
C THR A 643 -7.89 23.96 -29.87
N SER A 644 -6.64 23.50 -30.05
CA SER A 644 -6.16 23.00 -31.35
C SER A 644 -6.94 21.78 -31.81
N VAL A 645 -7.23 20.83 -30.92
CA VAL A 645 -8.09 19.66 -31.21
C VAL A 645 -9.48 20.12 -31.63
N LEU A 646 -10.10 21.07 -30.92
CA LEU A 646 -11.42 21.61 -31.28
C LEU A 646 -11.42 22.28 -32.67
N TYR A 647 -10.37 23.02 -33.04
CA TYR A 647 -10.24 23.56 -34.40
C TYR A 647 -10.17 22.45 -35.46
N GLN A 648 -9.42 21.38 -35.20
CA GLN A 648 -9.35 20.25 -36.13
C GLN A 648 -10.68 19.49 -36.22
N LEU A 649 -11.42 19.34 -35.11
CA LEU A 649 -12.77 18.78 -35.12
C LEU A 649 -13.72 19.64 -35.94
N MET A 650 -13.72 20.96 -35.70
CA MET A 650 -14.51 21.91 -36.48
C MET A 650 -14.26 21.77 -37.98
N ASN A 651 -13.00 21.64 -38.38
CA ASN A 651 -12.64 21.46 -39.79
C ASN A 651 -13.07 20.09 -40.37
N LYS A 652 -13.04 19.02 -39.57
CA LYS A 652 -13.46 17.67 -39.99
C LYS A 652 -14.98 17.49 -40.06
N LEU A 653 -15.72 18.14 -39.16
CA LEU A 653 -17.18 17.98 -39.03
C LEU A 653 -17.98 18.88 -39.97
N LYS A 654 -17.33 19.92 -40.54
CA LYS A 654 -17.94 20.80 -41.52
C LYS A 654 -18.47 20.00 -42.72
N GLY A 655 -19.74 20.23 -43.04
CA GLY A 655 -20.44 19.55 -44.14
C GLY A 655 -21.62 18.77 -43.60
N GLU A 656 -21.35 17.66 -42.91
CA GLU A 656 -22.37 16.81 -42.28
C GLU A 656 -23.03 17.48 -41.06
N TYR A 657 -22.24 18.24 -40.29
CA TYR A 657 -22.68 18.91 -39.07
C TYR A 657 -22.51 20.43 -39.15
N VAL A 658 -23.09 21.13 -38.17
CA VAL A 658 -22.87 22.56 -37.91
C VAL A 658 -22.00 22.70 -36.65
N PRO A 659 -20.66 22.63 -36.76
CA PRO A 659 -19.77 22.76 -35.62
C PRO A 659 -19.63 24.23 -35.21
N VAL A 660 -19.98 24.55 -33.97
CA VAL A 660 -19.85 25.88 -33.39
C VAL A 660 -18.83 25.82 -32.27
N LEU A 661 -17.81 26.69 -32.31
CA LEU A 661 -16.78 26.79 -31.29
C LEU A 661 -16.96 28.08 -30.48
N ALA A 662 -17.31 27.94 -29.20
CA ALA A 662 -17.44 29.04 -28.25
C ALA A 662 -16.23 29.05 -27.29
N ILE A 663 -15.35 30.04 -27.44
CA ILE A 663 -14.17 30.21 -26.56
C ILE A 663 -14.51 31.19 -25.44
N THR A 664 -14.66 30.67 -24.22
CA THR A 664 -15.19 31.35 -23.03
C THR A 664 -14.35 32.53 -22.53
N GLN A 665 -13.05 32.62 -22.88
CA GLN A 665 -12.17 33.74 -22.47
C GLN A 665 -12.60 35.13 -22.95
N ARG A 666 -13.57 35.22 -23.87
CA ARG A 666 -14.02 36.49 -24.48
C ARG A 666 -15.39 36.97 -23.98
N LEU A 667 -15.78 36.52 -22.80
CA LEU A 667 -17.09 36.82 -22.22
C LEU A 667 -17.19 38.25 -21.68
N GLU A 668 -18.28 38.92 -22.02
CA GLU A 668 -18.78 40.09 -21.31
C GLU A 668 -19.55 39.64 -20.05
N SER A 669 -19.54 40.45 -19.00
CA SER A 669 -20.09 40.12 -17.68
C SER A 669 -21.59 39.76 -17.72
N GLY A 670 -21.99 38.67 -17.07
CA GLY A 670 -23.40 38.33 -16.85
C GLY A 670 -23.97 37.26 -17.78
N ASP A 671 -25.11 36.68 -17.40
CA ASP A 671 -25.87 35.69 -18.17
C ASP A 671 -26.19 36.19 -19.59
N SER A 672 -26.71 37.41 -19.71
CA SER A 672 -27.00 38.03 -21.01
C SER A 672 -25.76 38.17 -21.89
N GLY A 673 -24.60 38.47 -21.31
CA GLY A 673 -23.31 38.57 -22.01
C GLY A 673 -22.88 37.21 -22.58
N LEU A 674 -22.98 36.15 -21.77
CA LEU A 674 -22.74 34.76 -22.20
C LEU A 674 -23.64 34.35 -23.36
N LEU A 675 -24.95 34.55 -23.22
CA LEU A 675 -25.92 34.12 -24.22
C LEU A 675 -25.79 34.93 -25.52
N ARG A 676 -25.49 36.23 -25.45
CA ARG A 676 -25.14 37.05 -26.64
C ARG A 676 -23.91 36.51 -27.34
N PHE A 677 -22.85 36.20 -26.59
CA PHE A 677 -21.62 35.67 -27.14
C PHE A 677 -21.87 34.33 -27.86
N TRP A 678 -22.56 33.40 -27.22
CA TRP A 678 -22.94 32.12 -27.84
C TRP A 678 -23.80 32.30 -29.08
N SER A 679 -24.80 33.17 -29.02
CA SER A 679 -25.68 33.48 -30.16
C SER A 679 -24.90 34.06 -31.34
N ALA A 680 -23.91 34.92 -31.06
CA ALA A 680 -23.03 35.48 -32.08
C ALA A 680 -22.13 34.41 -32.72
N GLN A 681 -21.57 33.49 -31.94
CA GLN A 681 -20.76 32.39 -32.50
C GLN A 681 -21.60 31.48 -33.40
N ILE A 682 -22.81 31.11 -32.97
CA ILE A 682 -23.74 30.32 -33.78
C ILE A 682 -24.08 31.07 -35.06
N SER A 683 -24.50 32.33 -34.94
CA SER A 683 -24.86 33.20 -36.06
C SER A 683 -23.76 33.32 -37.11
N ASN A 684 -22.50 33.46 -36.68
CA ASN A 684 -21.35 33.53 -37.58
C ASN A 684 -21.18 32.24 -38.41
N VAL A 685 -21.30 31.08 -37.76
CA VAL A 685 -21.20 29.77 -38.46
C VAL A 685 -22.35 29.57 -39.44
N ILE A 686 -23.58 29.97 -39.08
CA ILE A 686 -24.73 29.89 -39.99
C ILE A 686 -24.55 30.82 -41.20
N LYS A 687 -24.06 32.05 -40.95
CA LYS A 687 -23.77 33.04 -42.00
C LYS A 687 -22.70 32.53 -42.97
N ASP A 688 -21.61 31.98 -42.44
CA ASP A 688 -20.51 31.42 -43.25
C ASP A 688 -20.98 30.21 -44.09
N GLY A 689 -22.00 29.49 -43.62
CA GLY A 689 -22.69 28.44 -44.37
C GLY A 689 -23.66 28.95 -45.44
N GLY A 690 -23.78 30.27 -45.62
CA GLY A 690 -24.67 30.89 -46.63
C GLY A 690 -26.16 30.84 -46.28
N LYS A 691 -26.51 30.59 -45.01
CA LYS A 691 -27.91 30.48 -44.56
C LYS A 691 -28.40 31.78 -43.93
N LYS A 692 -29.72 31.94 -43.84
CA LYS A 692 -30.32 33.10 -43.19
C LYS A 692 -30.10 32.98 -41.68
N VAL A 693 -29.75 34.10 -41.06
CA VAL A 693 -29.45 34.18 -39.63
C VAL A 693 -30.62 34.89 -38.93
N PRO A 694 -31.32 34.24 -38.00
CA PRO A 694 -32.28 34.89 -37.12
C PRO A 694 -31.65 36.06 -36.36
N LYS A 695 -32.44 37.08 -36.03
CA LYS A 695 -31.94 38.21 -35.24
C LYS A 695 -31.58 37.73 -33.84
N ILE A 696 -30.36 38.04 -33.38
CA ILE A 696 -29.93 37.75 -32.01
C ILE A 696 -30.86 38.48 -31.02
N PRO A 697 -31.44 37.78 -30.03
CA PRO A 697 -32.28 38.40 -29.01
C PRO A 697 -31.54 39.44 -28.16
N ASP A 698 -32.26 40.44 -27.69
CA ASP A 698 -31.76 41.40 -26.71
C ASP A 698 -31.96 40.83 -25.29
N TYR A 699 -31.03 39.99 -24.84
CA TYR A 699 -31.15 39.22 -23.59
C TYR A 699 -31.35 40.09 -22.34
N ASP A 700 -30.90 41.36 -22.34
CA ASP A 700 -31.11 42.25 -21.19
C ASP A 700 -32.57 42.70 -21.02
N ARG A 701 -33.39 42.54 -22.07
CA ARG A 701 -34.81 42.94 -22.08
C ARG A 701 -35.76 41.75 -21.94
N ILE A 702 -35.22 40.53 -21.86
CA ILE A 702 -36.01 39.31 -21.74
C ILE A 702 -36.01 38.89 -20.27
N PRO A 703 -37.18 38.72 -19.62
CA PRO A 703 -37.23 38.33 -18.21
C PRO A 703 -36.52 37.01 -17.90
N ASP A 704 -36.58 36.04 -18.83
CA ASP A 704 -35.84 34.79 -18.80
C ASP A 704 -34.93 34.70 -20.03
N PRO A 705 -33.66 35.16 -19.92
CA PRO A 705 -32.76 35.20 -21.05
C PRO A 705 -32.38 33.80 -21.55
N TYR A 706 -32.36 32.79 -20.68
CA TYR A 706 -32.07 31.39 -21.04
C TYR A 706 -33.16 30.81 -21.94
N ARG A 707 -34.43 31.05 -21.62
CA ARG A 707 -35.55 30.70 -22.51
C ARG A 707 -35.46 31.44 -23.85
N GLY A 708 -35.12 32.72 -23.82
CA GLY A 708 -34.89 33.49 -25.05
C GLY A 708 -33.80 32.87 -25.95
N PHE A 709 -32.77 32.28 -25.34
CA PHE A 709 -31.71 31.57 -26.07
C PHE A 709 -32.18 30.22 -26.64
N GLN A 710 -33.05 29.49 -25.92
CA GLN A 710 -33.68 28.27 -26.44
C GLN A 710 -34.53 28.57 -27.68
N GLU A 711 -35.40 29.58 -27.61
CA GLU A 711 -36.23 30.02 -28.74
C GLU A 711 -35.36 30.48 -29.94
N PHE A 712 -34.21 31.10 -29.66
CA PHE A 712 -33.23 31.42 -30.70
C PHE A 712 -32.62 30.18 -31.36
N LEU A 713 -32.26 29.15 -30.57
CA LEU A 713 -31.75 27.90 -31.10
C LEU A 713 -32.79 27.14 -31.93
N ASP A 714 -34.06 27.18 -31.55
CA ASP A 714 -35.16 26.58 -32.34
C ASP A 714 -35.26 27.23 -33.72
N MET A 715 -35.20 28.57 -33.81
CA MET A 715 -35.15 29.29 -35.09
C MET A 715 -33.91 28.92 -35.93
N ILE A 716 -32.75 28.73 -35.29
CA ILE A 716 -31.54 28.27 -35.98
C ILE A 716 -31.75 26.84 -36.53
N MET A 717 -32.43 25.98 -35.78
CA MET A 717 -32.68 24.59 -36.15
C MET A 717 -33.58 24.46 -37.39
N GLU A 718 -34.54 25.38 -37.55
CA GLU A 718 -35.35 25.50 -38.77
C GLU A 718 -34.49 25.86 -40.00
N GLU A 719 -33.55 26.79 -39.85
CA GLU A 719 -32.67 27.24 -40.94
C GLU A 719 -31.66 26.15 -41.35
N ILE A 720 -31.13 25.36 -40.40
CA ILE A 720 -30.08 24.37 -40.70
C ILE A 720 -30.62 23.06 -41.32
N GLY A 721 -31.93 22.84 -41.38
CA GLY A 721 -32.56 21.64 -41.96
C GLY A 721 -32.40 20.43 -41.04
N GLU A 722 -32.08 19.24 -41.55
CA GLU A 722 -31.88 18.03 -40.72
C GLU A 722 -30.50 17.95 -40.03
N LYS A 723 -29.64 18.96 -40.23
CA LYS A 723 -28.29 18.95 -39.65
C LYS A 723 -28.34 19.12 -38.14
N LYS A 724 -27.35 18.53 -37.46
CA LYS A 724 -27.14 18.70 -36.02
C LYS A 724 -26.09 19.78 -35.73
N ILE A 725 -26.25 20.48 -34.61
CA ILE A 725 -25.28 21.44 -34.08
C ILE A 725 -24.32 20.68 -33.16
N ILE A 726 -23.02 20.77 -33.42
CA ILE A 726 -22.00 20.32 -32.48
C ILE A 726 -21.50 21.55 -31.72
N PHE A 727 -21.98 21.75 -30.50
CA PHE A 727 -21.71 22.95 -29.71
C PHE A 727 -20.49 22.73 -28.81
N MET A 728 -19.34 23.20 -29.28
CA MET A 728 -18.05 23.04 -28.60
C MET A 728 -17.78 24.24 -27.69
N ILE A 729 -17.80 24.04 -26.37
CA ILE A 729 -17.51 25.08 -25.36
C ILE A 729 -16.08 24.86 -24.86
N ASP A 730 -15.17 25.78 -25.19
CA ASP A 730 -13.80 25.76 -24.69
C ASP A 730 -13.68 26.56 -23.39
N GLU A 731 -12.84 26.06 -22.48
CA GLU A 731 -12.62 26.60 -21.13
C GLU A 731 -13.88 26.72 -20.27
N TYR A 732 -14.69 25.66 -20.22
CA TYR A 732 -15.89 25.66 -19.37
C TYR A 732 -15.57 25.83 -17.88
N ASP A 733 -14.35 25.51 -17.41
CA ASP A 733 -13.97 25.73 -16.01
C ASP A 733 -13.96 27.23 -15.64
N LEU A 734 -13.80 28.14 -16.61
CA LEU A 734 -13.95 29.58 -16.35
C LEU A 734 -15.41 29.95 -16.03
N ILE A 735 -16.37 29.21 -16.60
CA ILE A 735 -17.78 29.38 -16.27
C ILE A 735 -18.01 29.01 -14.80
N ASP A 736 -17.37 27.93 -14.31
CA ASP A 736 -17.42 27.57 -12.89
C ASP A 736 -16.92 28.72 -11.99
N ASP A 737 -15.78 29.33 -12.32
CA ASP A 737 -15.26 30.47 -11.56
C ASP A 737 -16.20 31.69 -11.61
N LEU A 738 -16.88 31.94 -12.74
CA LEU A 738 -17.87 33.02 -12.87
C LEU A 738 -19.16 32.75 -12.07
N ILE A 739 -19.61 31.49 -12.01
CA ILE A 739 -20.73 31.07 -11.16
C ILE A 739 -20.38 31.26 -9.68
N GLN A 740 -19.17 30.84 -9.27
CA GLN A 740 -18.69 31.00 -7.90
C GLN A 740 -18.64 32.47 -7.46
N CYS A 741 -18.30 33.38 -8.38
CA CYS A 741 -18.33 34.83 -8.15
C CYS A 741 -19.74 35.46 -8.25
N LYS A 742 -20.78 34.68 -8.56
CA LYS A 742 -22.16 35.13 -8.82
C LYS A 742 -22.28 36.09 -10.01
N ASN A 743 -21.35 36.02 -10.95
CA ASN A 743 -21.41 36.75 -12.21
C ASN A 743 -22.27 36.03 -13.24
N ILE A 744 -22.33 34.70 -13.18
CA ILE A 744 -23.24 33.87 -13.97
C ILE A 744 -24.14 33.12 -12.99
N SER A 745 -25.42 32.99 -13.32
CA SER A 745 -26.37 32.28 -12.48
C SER A 745 -26.37 30.77 -12.68
N GLU A 746 -26.79 30.03 -11.64
CA GLU A 746 -26.93 28.58 -11.70
C GLU A 746 -28.07 28.13 -12.63
N GLU A 747 -28.97 29.02 -13.07
CA GLU A 747 -29.97 28.68 -14.09
C GLU A 747 -29.35 28.21 -15.42
N LEU A 748 -28.08 28.54 -15.69
CA LEU A 748 -27.32 28.00 -16.81
C LEU A 748 -27.37 26.45 -16.87
N PHE A 749 -27.40 25.76 -15.73
CA PHE A 749 -27.46 24.30 -15.71
C PHE A 749 -28.76 23.74 -16.26
N HIS A 750 -29.87 24.48 -16.18
CA HIS A 750 -31.12 24.10 -16.84
C HIS A 750 -31.01 24.19 -18.36
N LEU A 751 -30.34 25.23 -18.87
CA LEU A 751 -30.05 25.34 -20.30
C LEU A 751 -29.12 24.19 -20.76
N LEU A 752 -28.03 23.92 -20.03
CA LEU A 752 -27.10 22.84 -20.38
C LEU A 752 -27.78 21.46 -20.37
N ASP A 753 -28.58 21.16 -19.34
CA ASP A 753 -29.35 19.92 -19.26
C ASP A 753 -30.36 19.79 -20.41
N TRP A 754 -30.99 20.89 -20.82
CA TRP A 754 -31.84 20.92 -22.01
C TRP A 754 -31.05 20.62 -23.29
N MET A 755 -29.88 21.24 -23.47
CA MET A 755 -29.03 21.03 -24.65
C MET A 755 -28.57 19.57 -24.77
N ILE A 756 -28.21 18.94 -23.63
CA ILE A 756 -27.77 17.53 -23.58
C ILE A 756 -28.89 16.57 -24.01
N LYS A 757 -30.14 16.89 -23.70
CA LYS A 757 -31.30 16.04 -24.01
C LYS A 757 -31.89 16.30 -25.39
N HIS A 758 -31.35 17.27 -26.11
CA HIS A 758 -31.90 17.71 -27.39
C HIS A 758 -31.34 16.87 -28.54
N ASP A 759 -32.20 16.19 -29.32
CA ASP A 759 -31.78 15.20 -30.35
C ASP A 759 -30.85 15.74 -31.46
N ARG A 760 -30.84 17.07 -31.63
CA ARG A 760 -30.10 17.79 -32.68
C ARG A 760 -28.98 18.70 -32.19
N ILE A 761 -28.70 18.72 -30.88
CA ILE A 761 -27.60 19.49 -30.30
C ILE A 761 -26.68 18.53 -29.56
N GLU A 762 -25.38 18.58 -29.88
CA GLU A 762 -24.38 17.78 -29.21
C GLU A 762 -23.33 18.67 -28.53
N PRO A 763 -23.35 18.78 -27.19
CA PRO A 763 -22.34 19.51 -26.44
C PRO A 763 -20.99 18.77 -26.40
N ILE A 764 -19.91 19.47 -26.75
CA ILE A 764 -18.53 19.04 -26.44
C ILE A 764 -17.90 20.11 -25.55
N MET A 765 -17.50 19.74 -24.34
CA MET A 765 -16.91 20.69 -23.39
C MET A 765 -15.42 20.44 -23.24
N ALA A 766 -14.59 21.47 -23.37
CA ALA A 766 -13.15 21.35 -23.16
C ALA A 766 -12.67 22.20 -21.98
N GLY A 767 -11.85 21.61 -21.12
CA GLY A 767 -11.48 22.24 -19.85
C GLY A 767 -10.14 21.78 -19.26
N ARG A 768 -9.76 22.37 -18.13
CA ARG A 768 -8.57 22.02 -17.36
C ARG A 768 -8.82 20.77 -16.52
N LEU A 769 -9.95 20.74 -15.83
CA LEU A 769 -10.32 19.68 -14.89
C LEU A 769 -11.47 18.87 -15.47
N PRO A 770 -11.62 17.58 -15.12
CA PRO A 770 -12.88 16.88 -15.38
C PRO A 770 -14.01 17.59 -14.60
N MET A 771 -15.24 17.58 -15.13
CA MET A 771 -16.40 18.25 -14.50
C MET A 771 -16.62 17.84 -13.05
N GLU A 772 -16.32 16.58 -12.71
CA GLU A 772 -16.45 16.05 -11.35
C GLU A 772 -15.56 16.76 -10.31
N ASN A 773 -14.51 17.44 -10.76
CA ASN A 773 -13.54 18.13 -9.92
C ASN A 773 -13.76 19.65 -9.87
N LEU A 774 -14.83 20.17 -10.48
CA LEU A 774 -15.21 21.58 -10.38
C LEU A 774 -15.84 21.90 -9.02
N LYS A 775 -15.89 23.20 -8.68
CA LYS A 775 -16.34 23.68 -7.36
C LYS A 775 -17.86 23.65 -7.23
N THR A 776 -18.59 23.94 -8.31
CA THR A 776 -20.06 23.93 -8.32
C THR A 776 -20.59 22.51 -8.47
N GLU A 777 -21.47 22.07 -7.56
CA GLU A 777 -21.94 20.67 -7.48
C GLU A 777 -22.81 20.26 -8.67
N GLU A 778 -23.49 21.22 -9.30
CA GLU A 778 -24.37 21.04 -10.46
C GLU A 778 -23.61 20.46 -11.66
N TRP A 779 -22.33 20.80 -11.85
CA TRP A 779 -21.47 20.18 -12.88
C TRP A 779 -21.41 18.67 -12.74
N LYS A 780 -21.35 18.15 -11.50
CA LYS A 780 -21.32 16.70 -11.24
C LYS A 780 -22.64 16.02 -11.63
N LYS A 781 -23.77 16.73 -11.51
CA LYS A 781 -25.10 16.21 -11.87
C LYS A 781 -25.21 16.04 -13.38
N ILE A 782 -24.77 17.03 -14.16
CA ILE A 782 -24.83 17.01 -15.62
C ILE A 782 -23.69 16.26 -16.29
N ALA A 783 -22.62 15.90 -15.57
CA ALA A 783 -21.46 15.16 -16.12
C ALA A 783 -21.77 13.71 -16.51
N ARG A 784 -22.80 13.08 -15.91
CA ARG A 784 -23.12 11.65 -16.10
C ARG A 784 -23.26 11.20 -17.56
N PRO A 785 -23.94 11.91 -18.47
CA PRO A 785 -24.05 11.54 -19.87
C PRO A 785 -22.75 11.76 -20.68
N PHE A 786 -21.77 12.51 -20.16
CA PHE A 786 -20.58 12.86 -20.92
C PHE A 786 -19.54 11.74 -20.94
N VAL A 787 -19.00 11.46 -22.13
CA VAL A 787 -17.78 10.65 -22.28
C VAL A 787 -16.57 11.50 -21.95
N GLN A 788 -15.78 11.06 -20.97
CA GLN A 788 -14.59 11.79 -20.52
C GLN A 788 -13.34 11.38 -21.30
N ILE A 789 -12.68 12.35 -21.94
CA ILE A 789 -11.48 12.18 -22.76
C ILE A 789 -10.37 13.03 -22.15
N ARG A 790 -9.34 12.37 -21.61
CA ARG A 790 -8.15 13.05 -21.08
C ARG A 790 -7.14 13.31 -22.17
N LEU A 791 -6.74 14.56 -22.34
CA LEU A 791 -5.67 14.98 -23.24
C LEU A 791 -4.36 15.14 -22.46
N GLY A 792 -3.44 14.18 -22.61
CA GLY A 792 -2.09 14.20 -22.01
C GLY A 792 -1.01 14.71 -22.99
N PRO A 793 0.29 14.57 -22.67
CA PRO A 793 1.39 14.83 -23.60
C PRO A 793 1.31 14.03 -24.91
N LEU A 794 2.10 14.38 -25.92
CA LEU A 794 2.21 13.57 -27.14
C LEU A 794 2.94 12.25 -26.85
N SER A 795 2.73 11.25 -27.71
CA SER A 795 3.62 10.09 -27.73
C SER A 795 5.04 10.53 -28.11
N GLU A 796 6.07 9.77 -27.70
CA GLU A 796 7.46 10.10 -28.08
C GLU A 796 7.60 10.17 -29.61
N ASP A 797 6.94 9.28 -30.36
CA ASP A 797 7.01 9.27 -31.82
C ASP A 797 6.30 10.48 -32.47
N ASP A 798 5.11 10.84 -32.01
CA ASP A 798 4.42 12.04 -32.50
C ASP A 798 5.21 13.32 -32.16
N ALA A 799 5.86 13.37 -30.99
CA ALA A 799 6.72 14.47 -30.60
C ALA A 799 7.99 14.52 -31.46
N LYS A 800 8.61 13.39 -31.79
CA LYS A 800 9.75 13.31 -32.73
C LYS A 800 9.36 13.80 -34.12
N GLU A 801 8.17 13.43 -34.61
CA GLU A 801 7.66 13.94 -35.89
C GLU A 801 7.45 15.45 -35.85
N LEU A 802 6.89 15.98 -34.75
CA LEU A 802 6.73 17.42 -34.55
C LEU A 802 8.10 18.13 -34.52
N ILE A 803 9.14 17.54 -33.94
CA ILE A 803 10.49 18.14 -33.86
C ILE A 803 11.20 18.15 -35.22
N THR A 804 11.02 17.12 -36.04
CA THR A 804 11.87 16.88 -37.22
C THR A 804 11.21 17.24 -38.55
N LYS A 805 9.93 16.88 -38.75
CA LYS A 805 9.27 17.07 -40.06
C LYS A 805 9.11 18.53 -40.50
N PRO A 806 8.78 19.51 -39.64
CA PRO A 806 8.60 20.90 -40.08
C PRO A 806 9.85 21.56 -40.67
N VAL A 807 11.04 21.03 -40.37
CA VAL A 807 12.34 21.58 -40.78
C VAL A 807 13.18 20.59 -41.59
N GLU A 808 12.55 19.52 -42.07
CA GLU A 808 13.17 18.50 -42.89
C GLU A 808 13.83 19.14 -44.13
N GLY A 809 15.08 18.76 -44.40
CA GLY A 809 15.91 19.34 -45.46
C GLY A 809 16.71 20.59 -45.08
N TYR A 810 16.36 21.28 -43.99
CA TYR A 810 17.04 22.50 -43.55
C TYR A 810 17.85 22.32 -42.27
N ILE A 811 17.27 21.64 -41.29
CA ILE A 811 17.89 21.36 -40.00
C ILE A 811 17.89 19.85 -39.78
N LYS A 812 19.08 19.30 -39.48
CA LYS A 812 19.19 17.93 -38.99
C LYS A 812 19.54 17.92 -37.52
N TYR A 813 18.70 17.28 -36.74
CA TYR A 813 18.99 16.97 -35.34
C TYR A 813 19.71 15.64 -35.27
N ASP A 814 20.74 15.55 -34.44
CA ASP A 814 21.20 14.25 -33.98
C ASP A 814 20.24 13.68 -32.92
N ASP A 815 20.33 12.37 -32.64
CA ASP A 815 19.38 11.73 -31.74
C ASP A 815 19.46 12.29 -30.30
N SER A 816 20.63 12.79 -29.87
CA SER A 816 20.81 13.36 -28.54
C SER A 816 20.11 14.71 -28.38
N ALA A 817 20.05 15.52 -29.43
CA ALA A 817 19.28 16.76 -29.44
C ALA A 817 17.77 16.45 -29.30
N VAL A 818 17.28 15.48 -30.08
CA VAL A 818 15.86 15.08 -30.05
C VAL A 818 15.48 14.56 -28.66
N GLU A 819 16.23 13.60 -28.11
CA GLU A 819 15.97 13.04 -26.79
C GLU A 819 16.07 14.10 -25.66
N LYS A 820 16.99 15.06 -25.78
CA LYS A 820 17.07 16.19 -24.86
C LYS A 820 15.81 17.05 -24.90
N ILE A 821 15.29 17.36 -26.09
CA ILE A 821 14.03 18.12 -26.24
C ILE A 821 12.86 17.33 -25.64
N LEU A 822 12.75 16.02 -25.90
CA LEU A 822 11.69 15.18 -25.33
C LEU A 822 11.72 15.19 -23.79
N ARG A 823 12.90 15.08 -23.18
CA ARG A 823 13.09 15.15 -21.72
C ARG A 823 12.79 16.53 -21.13
N LEU A 824 13.29 17.58 -21.78
CA LEU A 824 13.05 18.96 -21.36
C LEU A 824 11.55 19.28 -21.31
N THR A 825 10.80 18.76 -22.27
CA THR A 825 9.41 19.11 -22.52
C THR A 825 8.40 18.07 -22.00
N ASN A 826 8.86 16.87 -21.64
CA ASN A 826 8.03 15.69 -21.37
C ASN A 826 6.97 15.48 -22.47
N CYS A 827 7.36 15.68 -23.74
CA CYS A 827 6.50 15.61 -24.92
C CYS A 827 5.28 16.57 -24.91
N HIS A 828 5.30 17.62 -24.08
CA HIS A 828 4.22 18.60 -24.04
C HIS A 828 4.23 19.46 -25.32
N PRO A 829 3.17 19.46 -26.16
CA PRO A 829 3.19 20.09 -27.50
C PRO A 829 3.67 21.54 -27.50
N TYR A 830 3.16 22.38 -26.59
CA TYR A 830 3.57 23.78 -26.48
C TYR A 830 5.07 23.93 -26.16
N LEU A 831 5.61 23.09 -25.26
CA LEU A 831 7.01 23.18 -24.86
C LEU A 831 7.92 22.64 -25.97
N VAL A 832 7.50 21.60 -26.70
CA VAL A 832 8.20 21.12 -27.90
C VAL A 832 8.28 22.22 -28.95
N GLN A 833 7.14 22.85 -29.29
CA GLN A 833 7.14 23.95 -30.25
C GLN A 833 7.97 25.15 -29.79
N LEU A 834 7.96 25.49 -28.49
CA LEU A 834 8.82 26.53 -27.93
C LEU A 834 10.31 26.20 -28.12
N CYS A 835 10.74 24.98 -27.78
CA CYS A 835 12.13 24.54 -27.97
C CYS A 835 12.53 24.62 -29.44
N CYS A 836 11.72 24.06 -30.34
CA CYS A 836 12.01 24.02 -31.76
C CYS A 836 11.98 25.42 -32.38
N HIS A 837 11.09 26.31 -31.94
CA HIS A 837 11.06 27.71 -32.37
C HIS A 837 12.39 28.41 -32.06
N VAL A 838 12.90 28.28 -30.84
CA VAL A 838 14.20 28.85 -30.46
C VAL A 838 15.34 28.23 -31.29
N LEU A 839 15.31 26.92 -31.51
CA LEU A 839 16.35 26.22 -32.27
C LEU A 839 16.40 26.61 -33.76
N VAL A 840 15.26 26.95 -34.38
CA VAL A 840 15.24 27.50 -35.74
C VAL A 840 15.87 28.89 -35.79
N ASN A 841 15.61 29.73 -34.79
CA ASN A 841 16.24 31.05 -34.69
C ASN A 841 17.76 30.92 -34.43
N TYR A 842 18.16 29.92 -33.64
CA TYR A 842 19.56 29.57 -33.43
C TYR A 842 20.23 29.09 -34.73
N HIS A 843 19.56 28.23 -35.50
CA HIS A 843 20.01 27.79 -36.82
C HIS A 843 20.27 28.99 -37.76
N ASN A 844 19.30 29.89 -37.90
CA ASN A 844 19.40 31.07 -38.77
C ASN A 844 20.54 32.01 -38.33
N SER A 845 20.63 32.31 -37.03
CA SER A 845 21.63 33.25 -36.50
C SER A 845 23.06 32.71 -36.50
N ARG A 846 23.25 31.42 -36.21
CA ARG A 846 24.57 30.77 -36.17
C ARG A 846 24.97 30.16 -37.51
N ARG A 847 24.06 30.15 -38.49
CA ARG A 847 24.22 29.48 -39.79
C ARG A 847 24.63 28.01 -39.65
N LYS A 848 24.01 27.33 -38.68
CA LYS A 848 24.37 25.95 -38.28
C LYS A 848 23.24 24.99 -38.59
N CYS A 849 23.45 24.07 -39.53
CA CYS A 849 22.41 23.16 -40.02
C CYS A 849 22.28 21.84 -39.26
N VAL A 850 23.31 21.43 -38.52
CA VAL A 850 23.29 20.21 -37.72
C VAL A 850 23.32 20.58 -36.24
N LEU A 851 22.30 20.16 -35.50
CA LEU A 851 22.11 20.52 -34.09
C LEU A 851 22.21 19.26 -33.22
N GLY A 852 23.11 19.30 -32.23
CA GLY A 852 23.33 18.24 -31.25
C GLY A 852 22.92 18.64 -29.83
N TYR A 853 23.21 17.78 -28.84
CA TYR A 853 22.86 18.00 -27.43
C TYR A 853 23.27 19.40 -26.90
N SER A 854 24.51 19.82 -27.20
CA SER A 854 25.06 21.09 -26.70
C SER A 854 24.37 22.32 -27.29
N ASP A 855 23.85 22.24 -28.51
CA ASP A 855 23.09 23.34 -29.12
C ASP A 855 21.76 23.54 -28.39
N VAL A 856 21.08 22.44 -28.05
CA VAL A 856 19.85 22.48 -27.24
C VAL A 856 20.14 23.07 -25.87
N GLU A 857 21.22 22.64 -25.22
CA GLU A 857 21.64 23.14 -23.90
C GLU A 857 21.96 24.65 -23.92
N ASN A 858 22.69 25.11 -24.94
CA ASN A 858 23.02 26.52 -25.12
C ASN A 858 21.78 27.40 -25.35
N CYS A 859 20.71 26.84 -25.91
CA CYS A 859 19.46 27.56 -26.18
C CYS A 859 18.47 27.56 -25.00
N ILE A 860 18.72 26.81 -23.92
CA ILE A 860 17.81 26.76 -22.75
C ILE A 860 17.50 28.17 -22.19
N PRO A 861 18.48 29.08 -22.00
CA PRO A 861 18.19 30.44 -21.51
C PRO A 861 17.17 31.18 -22.38
N ASP A 862 17.33 31.13 -23.71
CA ASP A 862 16.41 31.77 -24.66
C ASP A 862 15.02 31.11 -24.64
N MET A 863 14.94 29.78 -24.45
CA MET A 863 13.67 29.06 -24.26
C MET A 863 12.95 29.51 -22.99
N ILE A 864 13.69 29.69 -21.90
CA ILE A 864 13.13 30.17 -20.62
C ILE A 864 12.69 31.62 -20.74
N GLU A 865 13.43 32.46 -21.46
CA GLU A 865 13.07 33.85 -21.69
C GLU A 865 11.79 33.97 -22.52
N LEU A 866 11.78 33.42 -23.74
CA LEU A 866 10.64 33.47 -24.65
C LEU A 866 9.41 32.76 -24.07
N GLY A 867 9.62 31.63 -23.40
CA GLY A 867 8.56 30.81 -22.82
C GLY A 867 8.01 31.32 -21.49
N SER A 868 8.62 32.33 -20.87
CA SER A 868 8.34 32.71 -19.48
C SER A 868 6.86 32.99 -19.19
N PRO A 869 6.13 33.82 -19.98
CA PRO A 869 4.70 34.06 -19.72
C PRO A 869 3.90 32.77 -19.77
N GLY A 870 4.36 31.82 -20.59
CA GLY A 870 3.70 30.55 -20.74
C GLY A 870 3.97 29.56 -19.62
N LEU A 871 5.22 29.42 -19.23
CA LEU A 871 5.65 28.59 -18.10
C LEU A 871 5.06 29.11 -16.79
N GLU A 872 5.01 30.44 -16.62
CA GLU A 872 4.34 31.09 -15.50
C GLU A 872 2.87 30.69 -15.40
N ALA A 873 2.11 30.78 -16.49
CA ALA A 873 0.72 30.34 -16.50
C ALA A 873 0.56 28.83 -16.22
N MET A 874 1.49 27.99 -16.66
CA MET A 874 1.42 26.54 -16.42
C MET A 874 1.77 26.15 -14.97
N ILE A 875 2.66 26.91 -14.32
CA ILE A 875 3.18 26.59 -12.98
C ILE A 875 2.46 27.39 -11.90
N LEU A 876 2.20 28.68 -12.11
CA LEU A 876 1.70 29.60 -11.09
C LEU A 876 0.18 29.78 -11.07
N ALA A 877 -0.52 29.63 -12.21
CA ALA A 877 -1.93 30.00 -12.31
C ALA A 877 -2.83 29.31 -11.26
N ASP A 878 -2.52 28.05 -10.94
CA ASP A 878 -3.27 27.28 -9.95
C ASP A 878 -2.43 26.95 -8.71
N THR A 879 -1.21 27.47 -8.54
CA THR A 879 -0.39 27.14 -7.35
C THR A 879 -0.52 28.14 -6.21
N THR A 880 -0.69 27.59 -5.00
CA THR A 880 -0.73 28.39 -3.77
C THR A 880 0.68 28.82 -3.37
N SER A 881 0.80 29.85 -2.52
CA SER A 881 2.09 30.25 -1.96
C SER A 881 2.81 29.09 -1.24
N ARG A 882 2.06 28.14 -0.66
CA ARG A 882 2.63 26.96 -0.02
C ARG A 882 3.24 25.99 -1.02
N GLU A 883 2.53 25.72 -2.09
CA GLU A 883 3.00 24.89 -3.19
C GLU A 883 4.23 25.50 -3.89
N GLN A 884 4.24 26.82 -4.08
CA GLN A 884 5.38 27.55 -4.64
C GLN A 884 6.65 27.46 -3.77
N ILE A 885 6.52 27.39 -2.43
CA ILE A 885 7.66 27.12 -1.54
C ILE A 885 8.17 25.69 -1.77
N VAL A 886 7.27 24.70 -1.81
CA VAL A 886 7.64 23.30 -2.09
C VAL A 886 8.39 23.20 -3.43
N LEU A 887 7.88 23.84 -4.49
CA LEU A 887 8.51 23.84 -5.81
C LEU A 887 9.94 24.40 -5.79
N ARG A 888 10.17 25.51 -5.09
CA ARG A 888 11.52 26.11 -4.94
C ARG A 888 12.48 25.20 -4.17
N VAL A 889 12.00 24.56 -3.11
CA VAL A 889 12.81 23.61 -2.33
C VAL A 889 13.12 22.37 -3.16
N VAL A 890 12.14 21.83 -3.91
CA VAL A 890 12.37 20.71 -4.85
C VAL A 890 13.39 21.10 -5.92
N SER A 891 13.28 22.28 -6.51
CA SER A 891 14.23 22.76 -7.53
C SER A 891 15.67 22.86 -6.99
N THR A 892 15.84 23.55 -5.86
CA THR A 892 17.13 23.68 -5.18
C THR A 892 17.69 22.32 -4.78
N ALA A 893 16.81 21.41 -4.34
CA ALA A 893 17.18 20.09 -3.90
C ALA A 893 17.71 19.17 -5.01
N LEU A 894 17.22 19.35 -6.23
CA LEU A 894 17.56 18.55 -7.40
C LEU A 894 18.85 19.05 -8.08
N LYS A 895 19.45 20.16 -7.64
CA LYS A 895 20.80 20.57 -8.04
C LYS A 895 21.80 19.50 -7.58
N GLY A 896 22.11 18.55 -8.47
CA GLY A 896 22.99 17.40 -8.21
C GLY A 896 22.29 16.07 -7.85
N GLN A 897 20.96 15.97 -7.95
CA GLN A 897 20.21 14.72 -7.74
C GLN A 897 19.03 14.59 -8.72
N THR A 898 18.67 13.37 -9.12
CA THR A 898 17.56 13.12 -10.08
C THR A 898 16.17 13.09 -9.43
N SER A 899 16.10 12.93 -8.11
CA SER A 899 14.86 12.94 -7.32
C SER A 899 15.15 13.23 -5.85
N ILE A 900 14.20 13.80 -5.12
CA ILE A 900 14.29 14.06 -3.66
C ILE A 900 13.26 13.24 -2.88
N SER A 901 13.63 12.62 -1.76
CA SER A 901 12.65 11.92 -0.91
C SER A 901 11.75 12.88 -0.12
N GLU A 902 10.52 12.47 0.19
CA GLU A 902 9.56 13.23 1.00
C GLU A 902 10.17 13.65 2.35
N GLN A 903 10.92 12.76 3.00
CA GLN A 903 11.61 13.05 4.26
C GLN A 903 12.64 14.16 4.10
N GLN A 904 13.49 14.09 3.07
CA GLN A 904 14.47 15.15 2.77
C GLN A 904 13.77 16.47 2.40
N LEU A 905 12.64 16.39 1.71
CA LEU A 905 11.85 17.54 1.32
C LEU A 905 11.23 18.23 2.55
N VAL A 906 10.64 17.46 3.47
CA VAL A 906 10.12 17.96 4.75
C VAL A 906 11.22 18.62 5.58
N VAL A 907 12.38 17.97 5.72
CA VAL A 907 13.53 18.54 6.46
C VAL A 907 13.96 19.87 5.84
N ARG A 908 14.17 19.91 4.51
CA ARG A 908 14.59 21.14 3.83
C ARG A 908 13.53 22.23 3.91
N ILE A 909 12.24 21.90 3.79
CA ILE A 909 11.17 22.90 3.96
C ILE A 909 11.18 23.47 5.37
N ARG A 910 11.40 22.65 6.41
CA ARG A 910 11.48 23.10 7.80
C ARG A 910 12.70 23.98 8.09
N GLU A 911 13.81 23.81 7.37
CA GLU A 911 14.97 24.73 7.45
C GLU A 911 14.58 26.16 7.05
N TYR A 912 13.64 26.32 6.10
CA TYR A 912 13.15 27.62 5.66
C TYR A 912 11.92 28.10 6.44
N ASN A 913 11.09 27.17 6.93
CA ASN A 913 9.94 27.51 7.76
C ASN A 913 9.73 26.48 8.89
N PRO A 914 10.28 26.72 10.09
CA PRO A 914 10.19 25.78 11.22
C PRO A 914 8.76 25.55 11.74
N GLN A 915 7.81 26.45 11.44
CA GLN A 915 6.45 26.45 11.97
C GLN A 915 5.45 25.72 11.08
N ILE A 916 5.84 25.25 9.89
CA ILE A 916 4.92 24.55 8.99
C ILE A 916 4.64 23.13 9.49
N GLU A 917 3.37 22.75 9.50
CA GLU A 917 2.95 21.41 9.88
C GLU A 917 3.21 20.39 8.76
N ASP A 918 3.51 19.13 9.12
CA ASP A 918 3.72 18.05 8.14
C ASP A 918 2.50 17.79 7.26
N ARG A 919 1.30 18.02 7.81
CA ARG A 919 0.04 17.92 7.08
C ARG A 919 0.01 18.89 5.90
N ASP A 920 0.38 20.15 6.13
CA ASP A 920 0.39 21.20 5.12
C ASP A 920 1.43 20.92 4.01
N ILE A 921 2.62 20.43 4.38
CA ILE A 921 3.64 20.02 3.40
C ILE A 921 3.11 18.88 2.52
N LYS A 922 2.54 17.84 3.13
CA LYS A 922 2.03 16.66 2.42
C LYS A 922 0.86 16.99 1.50
N GLU A 923 -0.01 17.89 1.92
CA GLU A 923 -1.11 18.40 1.11
C GLU A 923 -0.58 19.17 -0.09
N ALA A 924 0.36 20.10 0.11
CA ALA A 924 0.98 20.85 -0.98
C ALA A 924 1.68 19.93 -2.00
N ILE A 925 2.44 18.94 -1.55
CA ILE A 925 3.06 17.92 -2.41
C ILE A 925 2.01 17.17 -3.23
N SER A 926 0.95 16.71 -2.57
CA SER A 926 -0.11 15.92 -3.23
C SER A 926 -0.89 16.77 -4.24
N ASN A 927 -1.09 18.06 -3.97
CA ASN A 927 -1.69 18.99 -4.91
C ASN A 927 -0.80 19.22 -6.13
N LEU A 928 0.51 19.39 -5.94
CA LEU A 928 1.48 19.54 -7.03
C LEU A 928 1.58 18.30 -7.93
N GLU A 929 1.42 17.11 -7.35
CA GLU A 929 1.30 15.87 -8.13
C GLU A 929 -0.02 15.80 -8.92
N ARG A 930 -1.16 16.15 -8.29
CA ARG A 930 -2.46 16.22 -8.98
C ARG A 930 -2.46 17.23 -10.13
N LYS A 931 -1.73 18.33 -9.96
CA LYS A 931 -1.50 19.36 -10.99
C LYS A 931 -0.48 18.93 -12.05
N GLU A 932 0.15 17.76 -11.90
CA GLU A 932 1.20 17.21 -12.77
C GLU A 932 2.36 18.20 -13.03
N ILE A 933 2.77 18.93 -11.97
CA ILE A 933 3.99 19.74 -11.98
C ILE A 933 5.18 18.91 -11.48
N ILE A 934 4.95 18.11 -10.44
CA ILE A 934 5.88 17.11 -9.93
C ILE A 934 5.26 15.71 -10.04
N ARG A 935 6.08 14.67 -10.00
CA ARG A 935 5.65 13.28 -9.96
C ARG A 935 6.49 12.46 -9.00
N SER A 936 5.86 11.51 -8.31
CA SER A 936 6.55 10.49 -7.54
C SER A 936 7.18 9.44 -8.44
N VAL A 937 8.42 9.07 -8.12
CA VAL A 937 9.20 8.02 -8.79
C VAL A 937 8.93 6.65 -8.13
N THR A 938 8.56 6.64 -6.85
CA THR A 938 8.38 5.46 -6.02
C THR A 938 7.30 5.69 -4.97
N GLU A 939 6.41 4.73 -4.70
CA GLU A 939 5.27 4.92 -3.76
C GLU A 939 5.62 4.57 -2.29
N GLU A 940 6.43 3.53 -2.05
CA GLU A 940 6.78 3.10 -0.67
C GLU A 940 7.74 4.08 0.06
N ILE A 941 8.58 4.79 -0.70
CA ILE A 941 9.36 5.95 -0.25
C ILE A 941 9.10 7.02 -1.29
N ARG A 942 8.13 7.90 -1.07
CA ARG A 942 7.79 8.94 -2.03
C ARG A 942 9.03 9.78 -2.34
N ARG A 943 9.54 9.65 -3.57
CA ARG A 943 10.62 10.49 -4.12
C ARG A 943 10.05 11.29 -5.27
N PHE A 944 10.31 12.59 -5.30
CA PHE A 944 9.71 13.50 -6.27
C PHE A 944 10.75 14.04 -7.24
N LYS A 945 10.30 14.25 -8.48
CA LYS A 945 10.99 15.03 -9.51
C LYS A 945 9.97 15.87 -10.27
N PHE A 946 10.43 16.85 -11.03
CA PHE A 946 9.55 17.56 -11.96
C PHE A 946 9.03 16.62 -13.05
N VAL A 947 7.83 16.90 -13.55
CA VAL A 947 7.27 16.18 -14.69
C VAL A 947 8.12 16.40 -15.93
N CYS A 948 8.52 17.65 -16.20
CA CYS A 948 9.48 18.02 -17.25
C CYS A 948 10.60 18.93 -16.70
N ASP A 949 11.79 18.87 -17.27
CA ASP A 949 12.93 19.65 -16.77
C ASP A 949 12.78 21.16 -17.04
N MET A 950 12.00 21.57 -18.04
CA MET A 950 11.74 22.98 -18.34
C MET A 950 11.13 23.73 -17.13
N PHE A 951 10.27 23.07 -16.34
CA PHE A 951 9.72 23.67 -15.13
C PHE A 951 10.81 23.93 -14.08
N ARG A 952 11.74 22.98 -13.92
CA ARG A 952 12.88 23.14 -13.01
C ARG A 952 13.76 24.31 -13.43
N TYR A 953 14.14 24.38 -14.70
CA TYR A 953 14.96 25.49 -15.22
C TYR A 953 14.26 26.85 -15.04
N TRP A 954 12.96 26.94 -15.34
CA TRP A 954 12.20 28.17 -15.14
C TRP A 954 12.16 28.60 -13.68
N ILE A 955 11.89 27.67 -12.75
CA ILE A 955 11.89 27.94 -11.31
C ILE A 955 13.28 28.39 -10.85
N ASP A 956 14.34 27.69 -11.27
CA ASP A 956 15.73 28.01 -10.91
C ASP A 956 16.16 29.41 -11.40
N THR A 957 15.62 29.88 -12.54
CA THR A 957 15.97 31.18 -13.14
C THR A 957 15.08 32.33 -12.68
N ARG A 958 13.77 32.11 -12.50
CA ARG A 958 12.77 33.17 -12.30
C ARG A 958 12.28 33.29 -10.86
N MET A 959 12.36 32.23 -10.07
CA MET A 959 11.95 32.28 -8.67
C MET A 959 13.18 32.43 -7.79
N GLU A 960 13.15 33.41 -6.88
CA GLU A 960 14.22 33.53 -5.88
C GLU A 960 14.31 32.26 -5.04
N PRO A 961 15.54 31.80 -4.69
CA PRO A 961 15.73 30.73 -3.73
C PRO A 961 14.96 31.03 -2.43
N PRO A 962 14.50 30.00 -1.70
CA PRO A 962 13.79 30.25 -0.47
C PRO A 962 14.69 30.97 0.53
N GLY A 963 14.34 32.21 0.91
CA GLY A 963 15.00 32.97 1.97
C GLY A 963 14.45 32.61 3.36
N ARG A 964 15.19 32.94 4.43
CA ARG A 964 14.76 32.73 5.83
C ARG A 964 13.51 33.52 6.22
N GLU A 965 13.14 34.53 5.43
CA GLU A 965 12.00 35.42 5.68
C GLU A 965 10.67 34.96 5.05
N LEU A 966 10.63 33.80 4.37
CA LEU A 966 9.40 33.19 3.86
C LEU A 966 8.58 32.57 5.02
N LEU A 967 8.19 33.41 5.96
CA LEU A 967 7.16 33.12 6.94
C LEU A 967 5.84 32.91 6.15
N PHE A 968 5.16 31.78 6.39
CA PHE A 968 3.78 31.54 5.99
C PHE A 968 2.88 32.61 6.59
N ASP A 969 2.90 33.81 6.02
CA ASP A 969 2.19 34.93 6.60
C ASP A 969 0.72 34.83 6.18
N LYS A 970 -0.15 34.57 7.16
CA LYS A 970 -1.62 34.65 7.03
C LYS A 970 -2.08 36.03 6.49
N ARG A 971 -1.19 37.03 6.40
CA ARG A 971 -1.46 38.38 5.88
C ARG A 971 -1.42 38.52 4.36
N LEU A 972 -0.67 37.70 3.60
CA LEU A 972 -0.59 37.86 2.14
C LEU A 972 -1.88 37.45 1.40
N ALA A 973 -2.71 36.59 2.00
CA ALA A 973 -4.04 36.26 1.50
C ALA A 973 -4.98 37.48 1.44
N LYS A 974 -4.73 38.54 2.20
CA LYS A 974 -5.53 39.79 2.15
C LYS A 974 -5.06 40.80 1.10
N ASN A 975 -3.82 40.70 0.62
CA ASN A 975 -3.26 41.69 -0.30
C ASN A 975 -3.42 41.30 -1.78
N HIS A 976 -3.51 40.01 -2.12
CA HIS A 976 -3.87 39.60 -3.49
C HIS A 976 -5.33 39.92 -3.86
N SER A 977 -6.24 39.89 -2.88
CA SER A 977 -7.64 40.33 -3.08
C SER A 977 -7.79 41.84 -3.28
N ARG A 978 -6.73 42.64 -3.09
CA ARG A 978 -6.72 44.10 -3.30
C ARG A 978 -6.02 44.54 -4.58
N MET A 979 -5.32 43.64 -5.28
CA MET A 979 -4.72 43.94 -6.59
C MET A 979 -5.59 43.47 -7.77
N ILE A 980 -6.64 42.68 -7.51
CA ILE A 980 -7.64 42.24 -8.49
C ILE A 980 -8.98 42.99 -8.32
N SER A 981 -9.03 44.02 -7.46
CA SER A 981 -10.16 44.94 -7.35
C SER A 981 -9.97 46.18 -8.20
#